data_AF-A0AAE1P5C4-F1
#
_entry.id   AF-A0AAE1P5C4-F1
#
_cell.length_a   1.000
_cell.length_b   1.000
_cell.length_c   1.000
_cell.angle_alpha   90.00
_cell.angle_beta   90.00
_cell.angle_gamma   90.00
#
_symmetry.space_group_name_H-M   'P 1'
#
loop_
_entity.id
_entity.type
_entity.pdbx_description
1 polymer ?
#
loop_
_entity_poly.entity_id
_entity_poly.type
_entity_poly.pdbx_seq_one_letter_code
_entity_poly.pdbx_strand_id
1 'polypeptide(L)'
;MEEESVAEEQGFQFYEVRESNGTVHTLLKAPNTLPSKLRSGDTTHTNDNDVFNIFMGDVSGSMGCVWNDIVERWQAYIKDKLTGRTKIYVFSSTVVFKRSGTDLTEKDFEGGGTNLTSALRTIRQEVNDCTEKYVNVFIVTDGDHNSGGREPDVEIELMCVPPNKTINVHLLGVGYSFPVNYSIDIRSLMHNGSANIPSLYWAKETEDLEVQFSAIGNELSAGSVSLTLNHTGYILPGSDSTAAIHLREWLYFTEAPDNMPQLTLRVDEEEPHPLPIQTQMITMTLLLDQIYRQWNAVFLQRHRKKLSVPMETFDLMDSLFTYLVEKMKSVVSDEDTIKVRLAKKHLKTCETSYATLMNQSKTIIGIEGKFLNEMELAEGILKTTVTNRKYDLKTLKMKGHTSDDFLADIEKFKNIYNEIKEDIKSLDTPTPDECCRITMTSTLQDLQNPDFLEVLNENKFELLKLFTMTGIPVYAPVRDSSQINPWTINIKNILVTPYTILSQRAIESFVESCGEAGFEDKDIFVERNNENSRFNVIVPIIPAEATGVLKRLVRTNLYSLMATFCILKNPHIIDVNAHIAALGCTWVKSISHHPPENRPGYIKDRLRSLDATAKLYMDRNAITQYLNVLVCEPKQALMTESTNTYNDRTMKCESLIKPMFFIHLEAEKFSEKQTANLLNLLLSEFIGRCLSNIKNKENATPFTDFFAFELRDPEKKKAWLEKFHKNVVEGFKKSSSNLLETYFTLDDLRTAIKKYVSNDFNTLSNNITEQITIALNMNKMGHLKNLASCGDVRLSDIKAWAMEMQVPESTITAAYDERQLFVHVCEALKYPSSRERLGREPDIYEECFKFVKKKVTQEAVNLLQSIIFKEVEKYAEDEWRALYTEAHKPLVMPISPHQVIEAAQARNVQVTEESFLQVYRYDKKLKLVRNACQIPGCPHYLIPHRNFNQHISVEREISNFPHALHLVSHDLSNQSVEAVVQEVASCSRAGRQDRRKPSPIEPSSLDPLCDEIQVLLKQYKENCVER
;
A
#
# COMPACT_ATOMS: atom_id res chain seq x y z
N MET A 1 -27.73 27.52 3.80
CA MET A 1 -29.03 28.16 4.07
C MET A 1 -29.59 27.46 5.29
N GLU A 2 -29.64 28.19 6.41
CA GLU A 2 -30.34 27.77 7.63
C GLU A 2 -31.83 27.69 7.31
N GLU A 3 -32.35 26.48 7.15
CA GLU A 3 -33.78 26.22 7.37
C GLU A 3 -33.91 25.79 8.83
N GLU A 4 -34.18 26.76 9.70
CA GLU A 4 -34.89 26.49 10.94
C GLU A 4 -36.24 25.85 10.53
N SER A 5 -36.33 24.53 10.69
CA SER A 5 -37.57 23.81 10.51
C SER A 5 -38.55 24.25 11.60
N VAL A 6 -39.42 25.19 11.27
CA VAL A 6 -40.69 25.35 11.97
C VAL A 6 -41.40 24.00 11.82
N ALA A 7 -41.39 23.20 12.88
CA ALA A 7 -42.03 21.88 12.89
C ALA A 7 -43.53 22.08 12.67
N GLU A 8 -44.00 21.88 11.45
CA GLU A 8 -45.42 21.70 11.17
C GLU A 8 -45.93 20.55 12.06
N GLU A 9 -47.01 20.79 12.80
CA GLU A 9 -47.67 19.78 13.62
C GLU A 9 -48.18 18.64 12.73
N GLN A 10 -47.35 17.63 12.50
CA GLN A 10 -47.76 16.42 11.81
C GLN A 10 -48.63 15.58 12.76
N GLY A 11 -49.90 15.42 12.41
CA GLY A 11 -50.82 14.53 13.11
C GLY A 11 -50.48 13.04 12.92
N PHE A 12 -51.37 12.16 13.37
CA PHE A 12 -51.25 10.73 13.13
C PHE A 12 -51.18 10.40 11.64
N GLN A 13 -50.30 9.49 11.26
CA GLN A 13 -50.11 9.06 9.88
C GLN A 13 -50.41 7.58 9.76
N PHE A 14 -51.28 7.25 8.79
CA PHE A 14 -51.63 5.88 8.46
C PHE A 14 -50.87 5.47 7.21
N TYR A 15 -50.30 4.27 7.20
CA TYR A 15 -49.59 3.73 6.06
C TYR A 15 -50.18 2.38 5.68
N GLU A 16 -50.48 2.24 4.39
CA GLU A 16 -50.78 0.94 3.81
C GLU A 16 -49.46 0.23 3.50
N VAL A 17 -49.31 -0.99 4.01
CA VAL A 17 -48.19 -1.85 3.67
C VAL A 17 -48.70 -3.15 3.08
N ARG A 18 -48.01 -3.62 2.04
CA ARG A 18 -48.42 -4.79 1.27
C ARG A 18 -47.31 -5.83 1.25
N GLU A 19 -47.69 -7.06 1.50
CA GLU A 19 -46.84 -8.23 1.36
C GLU A 19 -46.65 -8.64 -0.10
N SER A 20 -45.58 -9.40 -0.36
CA SER A 20 -45.32 -10.03 -1.67
C SER A 20 -46.47 -10.92 -2.16
N ASN A 21 -47.20 -11.56 -1.23
CA ASN A 21 -48.38 -12.39 -1.52
C ASN A 21 -49.67 -11.57 -1.81
N GLY A 22 -49.62 -10.24 -1.70
CA GLY A 22 -50.73 -9.33 -1.94
C GLY A 22 -51.57 -8.98 -0.70
N THR A 23 -51.29 -9.55 0.48
CA THR A 23 -51.95 -9.21 1.74
C THR A 23 -51.65 -7.77 2.14
N VAL A 24 -52.65 -7.06 2.67
CA VAL A 24 -52.57 -5.65 3.02
C VAL A 24 -52.74 -5.46 4.52
N HIS A 25 -51.86 -4.65 5.11
CA HIS A 25 -51.84 -4.34 6.53
C HIS A 25 -51.77 -2.83 6.77
N THR A 26 -51.98 -2.42 8.02
CA THR A 26 -51.95 -1.01 8.42
C THR A 26 -50.81 -0.75 9.40
N LEU A 27 -50.05 0.29 9.14
CA LEU A 27 -49.11 0.87 10.12
C LEU A 27 -49.61 2.25 10.55
N LEU A 28 -49.63 2.51 11.85
CA LEU A 28 -49.97 3.79 12.44
C LEU A 28 -48.72 4.40 13.06
N LYS A 29 -48.37 5.62 12.66
CA LYS A 29 -47.35 6.43 13.33
C LYS A 29 -48.00 7.41 14.29
N ALA A 30 -47.63 7.36 15.56
CA ALA A 30 -47.96 8.42 16.51
C ALA A 30 -47.21 9.72 16.16
N PRO A 31 -47.82 10.88 16.41
CA PRO A 31 -47.22 12.17 16.05
C PRO A 31 -45.92 12.42 16.81
N ASN A 32 -45.08 13.30 16.27
CA ASN A 32 -43.78 13.62 16.87
C ASN A 32 -43.89 14.42 18.18
N THR A 33 -44.98 15.17 18.31
CA THR A 33 -45.38 15.98 19.47
C THR A 33 -46.89 15.88 19.61
N LEU A 34 -47.43 16.19 20.79
CA LEU A 34 -48.88 16.21 20.99
C LEU A 34 -49.52 17.35 20.14
N PRO A 35 -50.45 17.06 19.21
CA PRO A 35 -51.06 18.07 18.35
C PRO A 35 -51.84 19.13 19.14
N SER A 36 -51.82 20.39 18.72
CA SER A 36 -52.52 21.50 19.38
C SER A 36 -54.00 21.27 19.67
N LYS A 37 -54.70 20.52 18.80
CA LYS A 37 -56.12 20.19 18.98
C LYS A 37 -56.41 19.20 20.12
N LEU A 38 -55.38 18.49 20.57
CA LEU A 38 -55.41 17.56 21.70
C LEU A 38 -54.77 18.18 22.95
N ARG A 39 -54.37 19.46 22.89
CA ARG A 39 -53.90 20.25 24.03
C ARG A 39 -55.09 20.99 24.63
N SER A 40 -55.70 20.46 25.68
CA SER A 40 -56.46 21.30 26.62
C SER A 40 -55.50 22.29 27.31
N GLY A 41 -56.02 23.43 27.81
CA GLY A 41 -55.19 24.56 28.29
C GLY A 41 -54.19 24.25 29.41
N ASP A 42 -54.22 23.04 29.99
CA ASP A 42 -53.30 22.53 31.02
C ASP A 42 -52.47 21.30 30.58
N THR A 43 -52.65 20.73 29.37
CA THR A 43 -52.08 19.41 28.98
C THR A 43 -50.81 19.44 28.14
N THR A 44 -50.21 20.62 27.90
CA THR A 44 -48.94 20.69 27.13
C THR A 44 -47.74 20.20 27.92
N HIS A 45 -47.88 20.07 29.22
CA HIS A 45 -46.97 19.38 30.10
C HIS A 45 -47.81 18.34 30.81
N THR A 46 -47.42 17.07 30.78
CA THR A 46 -47.71 16.18 31.92
C THR A 46 -47.48 17.04 33.16
N ASN A 47 -48.48 17.21 34.03
CA ASN A 47 -48.38 18.04 35.24
C ASN A 47 -46.94 17.94 35.74
N ASP A 48 -46.14 19.01 35.75
CA ASP A 48 -44.68 18.88 36.00
C ASP A 48 -44.38 18.12 37.30
N ASN A 49 -45.35 18.08 38.20
CA ASN A 49 -45.39 17.29 39.43
C ASN A 49 -45.40 15.76 39.24
N ASP A 50 -45.66 15.23 38.05
CA ASP A 50 -45.76 13.79 37.71
C ASP A 50 -44.53 13.25 36.96
N VAL A 51 -43.50 14.09 36.73
CA VAL A 51 -42.26 13.70 36.05
C VAL A 51 -41.08 13.73 37.02
N PHE A 52 -40.35 12.62 37.08
CA PHE A 52 -39.10 12.48 37.83
C PHE A 52 -37.93 12.16 36.90
N ASN A 53 -36.86 12.95 36.96
CA ASN A 53 -35.62 12.69 36.24
C ASN A 53 -34.50 12.33 37.21
N ILE A 54 -33.74 11.29 36.90
CA ILE A 54 -32.52 10.93 37.61
C ILE A 54 -31.35 10.89 36.64
N PHE A 55 -30.36 11.73 36.89
CA PHE A 55 -29.06 11.65 36.22
C PHE A 55 -28.07 10.90 37.12
N MET A 56 -27.37 9.94 36.52
CA MET A 56 -26.31 9.16 37.15
C MET A 56 -25.05 9.23 36.27
N GLY A 57 -24.13 10.13 36.60
CA GLY A 57 -22.91 10.37 35.83
C GLY A 57 -21.68 9.70 36.45
N ASP A 58 -20.92 8.99 35.62
CA ASP A 58 -19.63 8.43 36.00
C ASP A 58 -18.56 9.53 36.03
N VAL A 59 -17.97 9.72 37.22
CA VAL A 59 -16.89 10.69 37.47
C VAL A 59 -15.62 9.99 37.92
N SER A 60 -15.44 8.73 37.52
CA SER A 60 -14.21 7.97 37.70
C SER A 60 -13.01 8.59 36.97
N GLY A 61 -11.81 8.16 37.34
CA GLY A 61 -10.58 8.69 36.73
C GLY A 61 -10.49 8.50 35.21
N SER A 62 -11.07 7.42 34.67
CA SER A 62 -11.07 7.12 33.24
C SER A 62 -11.98 8.07 32.43
N MET A 63 -13.01 8.63 33.06
CA MET A 63 -13.89 9.63 32.46
C MET A 63 -13.30 11.05 32.44
N GLY A 64 -12.14 11.27 33.07
CA GLY A 64 -11.58 12.61 33.28
C GLY A 64 -11.28 13.41 32.02
N CYS A 65 -10.89 12.75 30.92
CA CYS A 65 -10.58 13.44 29.66
C CYS A 65 -11.81 13.84 28.84
N VAL A 66 -13.00 13.29 29.16
CA VAL A 66 -14.25 13.49 28.41
C VAL A 66 -15.34 14.19 29.22
N TRP A 67 -15.15 14.36 30.53
CA TRP A 67 -16.16 14.94 31.42
C TRP A 67 -16.58 16.37 31.02
N ASN A 68 -15.62 17.21 30.64
CA ASN A 68 -15.93 18.58 30.21
C ASN A 68 -16.81 18.59 28.95
N ASP A 69 -16.51 17.72 27.98
CA ASP A 69 -17.36 17.55 26.81
C ASP A 69 -18.75 17.05 27.20
N ILE A 70 -18.87 16.08 28.11
CA ILE A 70 -20.17 15.60 28.62
C ILE A 70 -20.99 16.75 29.23
N VAL A 71 -20.37 17.58 30.08
CA VAL A 71 -21.03 18.75 30.68
C VAL A 71 -21.48 19.72 29.60
N GLU A 72 -20.62 20.07 28.65
CA GLU A 72 -20.95 21.00 27.56
C GLU A 72 -22.13 20.50 26.71
N ARG A 73 -22.10 19.23 26.27
CA ARG A 73 -23.19 18.68 25.44
C ARG A 73 -24.48 18.48 26.24
N TRP A 74 -24.42 18.11 27.52
CA TRP A 74 -25.61 18.03 28.37
C TRP A 74 -26.30 19.39 28.49
N GLN A 75 -25.51 20.44 28.75
CA GLN A 75 -25.99 21.80 28.85
C GLN A 75 -26.62 22.26 27.53
N ALA A 76 -26.00 21.95 26.39
CA ALA A 76 -26.50 22.34 25.07
C ALA A 76 -27.76 21.59 24.62
N TYR A 77 -27.86 20.28 24.92
CA TYR A 77 -28.86 19.41 24.27
C TYR A 77 -29.94 18.86 25.19
N ILE A 78 -29.71 18.78 26.51
CA ILE A 78 -30.58 18.08 27.47
C ILE A 78 -31.20 19.01 28.49
N LYS A 79 -30.39 19.86 29.14
CA LYS A 79 -30.79 20.62 30.33
C LYS A 79 -32.14 21.32 30.19
N ASP A 80 -32.30 22.11 29.13
CA ASP A 80 -33.48 22.97 28.93
C ASP A 80 -34.71 22.20 28.44
N LYS A 81 -34.57 20.89 28.22
CA LYS A 81 -35.65 19.98 27.78
C LYS A 81 -36.21 19.12 28.92
N LEU A 82 -35.57 19.13 30.09
CA LEU A 82 -36.03 18.37 31.25
C LEU A 82 -37.15 19.12 31.97
N THR A 83 -38.26 18.43 32.23
CA THR A 83 -39.40 18.94 33.01
C THR A 83 -39.57 18.19 34.33
N GLY A 84 -40.23 18.79 35.32
CA GLY A 84 -40.46 18.17 36.62
C GLY A 84 -39.23 18.06 37.53
N ARG A 85 -39.28 17.14 38.51
CA ARG A 85 -38.26 17.02 39.55
C ARG A 85 -37.03 16.29 39.04
N THR A 86 -35.88 16.96 39.01
CA THR A 86 -34.60 16.36 38.59
C THR A 86 -33.63 16.22 39.75
N LYS A 87 -33.06 15.02 39.92
CA LYS A 87 -31.95 14.76 40.85
C LYS A 87 -30.69 14.35 40.11
N ILE A 88 -29.57 14.95 40.50
CA ILE A 88 -28.25 14.68 39.92
C ILE A 88 -27.42 13.90 40.93
N TYR A 89 -27.06 12.68 40.54
CA TYR A 89 -26.10 11.83 41.21
C TYR A 89 -24.88 11.67 40.33
N VAL A 90 -23.72 11.57 40.97
CA VAL A 90 -22.51 11.10 40.31
C VAL A 90 -21.93 9.94 41.09
N PHE A 91 -21.15 9.11 40.42
CA PHE A 91 -20.48 7.99 41.08
C PHE A 91 -19.02 7.87 40.66
N SER A 92 -18.18 7.60 41.65
CA SER A 92 -16.83 7.07 41.46
C SER A 92 -16.69 5.84 42.36
N SER A 93 -15.81 5.85 43.37
CA SER A 93 -15.74 4.79 44.37
C SER A 93 -17.02 4.69 45.23
N THR A 94 -17.77 5.79 45.32
CA THR A 94 -19.04 5.92 46.03
C THR A 94 -20.03 6.70 45.19
N VAL A 95 -21.33 6.50 45.43
CA VAL A 95 -22.40 7.30 44.84
C VAL A 95 -22.64 8.53 45.71
N VAL A 96 -22.69 9.70 45.10
CA VAL A 96 -22.90 10.98 45.78
C VAL A 96 -24.08 11.72 45.16
N PHE A 97 -25.05 12.09 45.99
CA PHE A 97 -26.08 13.05 45.59
C PHE A 97 -25.47 14.45 45.57
N LYS A 98 -25.51 15.11 44.41
CA LYS A 98 -24.91 16.45 44.25
C LYS A 98 -25.93 17.54 44.53
N ARG A 99 -27.07 17.49 43.85
CA ARG A 99 -28.09 18.54 43.89
C ARG A 99 -29.40 18.10 43.23
N SER A 100 -30.47 18.82 43.56
CA SER A 100 -31.68 18.88 42.74
C SER A 100 -31.54 20.02 41.72
N GLY A 101 -31.97 19.80 40.48
CA GLY A 101 -31.82 20.73 39.37
C GLY A 101 -31.35 20.03 38.09
N THR A 102 -31.27 20.77 36.98
CA THR A 102 -30.93 20.22 35.65
C THR A 102 -29.48 20.50 35.23
N ASP A 103 -28.77 21.35 35.99
CA ASP A 103 -27.41 21.78 35.69
C ASP A 103 -26.33 20.75 36.08
N LEU A 104 -25.55 20.31 35.07
CA LEU A 104 -24.25 19.66 35.28
C LEU A 104 -23.12 20.70 35.27
N THR A 105 -22.11 20.49 36.11
CA THR A 105 -20.95 21.39 36.20
C THR A 105 -19.64 20.61 36.14
N GLU A 106 -18.56 21.24 35.67
CA GLU A 106 -17.23 20.62 35.69
C GLU A 106 -16.79 20.23 37.12
N LYS A 107 -17.26 20.97 38.12
CA LYS A 107 -16.99 20.72 39.55
C LYS A 107 -17.65 19.45 40.09
N ASP A 108 -18.52 18.82 39.32
CA ASP A 108 -19.11 17.53 39.70
C ASP A 108 -18.10 16.38 39.59
N PHE A 109 -17.02 16.56 38.83
CA PHE A 109 -15.94 15.59 38.69
C PHE A 109 -15.08 15.52 39.96
N GLU A 110 -14.99 14.32 40.55
CA GLU A 110 -14.19 14.08 41.77
C GLU A 110 -13.05 13.07 41.55
N GLY A 111 -13.06 12.32 40.44
CA GLY A 111 -12.15 11.21 40.19
C GLY A 111 -12.37 10.02 41.13
N GLY A 112 -11.62 8.94 40.92
CA GLY A 112 -11.68 7.73 41.75
C GLY A 112 -11.90 6.46 40.92
N GLY A 113 -12.31 5.38 41.59
CA GLY A 113 -12.74 4.14 40.92
C GLY A 113 -14.17 4.26 40.38
N THR A 114 -14.78 3.14 40.00
CA THR A 114 -16.08 3.10 39.32
C THR A 114 -16.99 2.07 39.99
N ASN A 115 -17.94 2.52 40.80
CA ASN A 115 -18.86 1.69 41.58
C ASN A 115 -20.26 1.67 40.96
N LEU A 116 -20.33 1.10 39.74
CA LEU A 116 -21.57 0.96 38.98
C LEU A 116 -22.66 0.21 39.75
N THR A 117 -22.33 -0.83 40.51
CA THR A 117 -23.29 -1.60 41.31
C THR A 117 -24.04 -0.73 42.32
N SER A 118 -23.34 0.18 43.00
CA SER A 118 -24.00 1.10 43.95
C SER A 118 -24.83 2.14 43.21
N ALA A 119 -24.37 2.62 42.05
CA ALA A 119 -25.11 3.55 41.20
C ALA A 119 -26.45 2.96 40.75
N LEU A 120 -26.43 1.71 40.25
CA LEU A 120 -27.62 0.96 39.85
C LEU A 120 -28.58 0.73 41.04
N ARG A 121 -28.05 0.45 42.23
CA ARG A 121 -28.86 0.32 43.45
C ARG A 121 -29.57 1.62 43.80
N THR A 122 -28.86 2.74 43.74
CA THR A 122 -29.44 4.07 44.00
C THR A 122 -30.52 4.40 42.98
N ILE A 123 -30.31 4.12 41.70
CA ILE A 123 -31.35 4.29 40.66
C ILE A 123 -32.58 3.46 41.02
N ARG A 124 -32.42 2.16 41.30
CA ARG A 124 -33.54 1.28 41.66
C ARG A 124 -34.32 1.79 42.88
N GLN A 125 -33.62 2.25 43.91
CA GLN A 125 -34.24 2.79 45.13
C GLN A 125 -35.02 4.08 44.82
N GLU A 126 -34.40 5.06 44.16
CA GLU A 126 -35.05 6.33 43.83
C GLU A 126 -36.25 6.15 42.87
N VAL A 127 -36.14 5.21 41.93
CA VAL A 127 -37.24 4.85 41.01
C VAL A 127 -38.38 4.16 41.76
N ASN A 128 -38.11 3.38 42.80
CA ASN A 128 -39.17 2.78 43.63
C ASN A 128 -39.82 3.82 44.56
N ASP A 129 -39.02 4.67 45.18
CA ASP A 129 -39.44 5.61 46.22
C ASP A 129 -40.14 6.85 45.66
N CYS A 130 -39.93 7.20 44.39
CA CYS A 130 -40.59 8.35 43.77
C CYS A 130 -42.12 8.15 43.66
N THR A 131 -42.90 9.23 43.69
CA THR A 131 -44.37 9.18 43.57
C THR A 131 -44.84 9.46 42.14
N GLU A 132 -43.94 10.00 41.32
CA GLU A 132 -44.18 10.40 39.94
C GLU A 132 -44.48 9.20 39.02
N LYS A 133 -45.43 9.38 38.11
CA LYS A 133 -45.88 8.37 37.13
C LYS A 133 -44.84 8.15 36.03
N TYR A 134 -44.19 9.23 35.60
CA TYR A 134 -43.22 9.20 34.50
C TYR A 134 -41.80 9.40 35.02
N VAL A 135 -40.90 8.48 34.68
CA VAL A 135 -39.51 8.51 35.17
C VAL A 135 -38.53 8.45 34.01
N ASN A 136 -37.61 9.41 33.93
CA ASN A 136 -36.50 9.38 32.98
C ASN A 136 -35.20 9.09 33.73
N VAL A 137 -34.51 8.01 33.34
CA VAL A 137 -33.24 7.57 33.92
C VAL A 137 -32.13 7.84 32.91
N PHE A 138 -31.16 8.67 33.28
CA PHE A 138 -29.97 8.96 32.48
C PHE A 138 -28.74 8.34 33.12
N ILE A 139 -28.02 7.51 32.39
CA ILE A 139 -26.77 6.87 32.83
C ILE A 139 -25.70 7.22 31.81
N VAL A 140 -24.60 7.83 32.26
CA VAL A 140 -23.43 8.14 31.41
C VAL A 140 -22.20 7.50 32.05
N THR A 141 -21.55 6.56 31.37
CA THR A 141 -20.44 5.78 31.93
C THR A 141 -19.57 5.15 30.83
N ASP A 142 -18.30 4.90 31.12
CA ASP A 142 -17.44 4.01 30.33
C ASP A 142 -17.52 2.55 30.80
N GLY A 143 -18.21 2.31 31.91
CA GLY A 143 -18.59 1.03 32.48
C GLY A 143 -17.46 0.17 33.05
N ASP A 144 -16.30 0.74 33.32
CA ASP A 144 -15.15 0.03 33.91
C ASP A 144 -15.35 -0.23 35.42
N HIS A 145 -16.20 -1.18 35.80
CA HIS A 145 -16.47 -1.48 37.22
C HIS A 145 -15.23 -2.02 37.95
N ASN A 146 -14.64 -1.21 38.81
CA ASN A 146 -13.43 -1.56 39.56
C ASN A 146 -13.50 -1.22 41.07
N SER A 147 -14.69 -0.84 41.57
CA SER A 147 -14.89 -0.44 42.96
C SER A 147 -16.26 -0.89 43.50
N GLY A 148 -16.30 -1.34 44.76
CA GLY A 148 -17.50 -1.94 45.36
C GLY A 148 -17.58 -3.44 45.06
N GLY A 149 -17.32 -4.30 46.05
CA GLY A 149 -17.03 -5.72 45.85
C GLY A 149 -18.15 -6.66 45.36
N ARG A 150 -19.20 -6.17 44.71
CA ARG A 150 -20.23 -6.99 44.05
C ARG A 150 -20.39 -6.54 42.61
N GLU A 151 -20.43 -7.49 41.68
CA GLU A 151 -20.64 -7.23 40.27
C GLU A 151 -21.99 -6.54 39.98
N PRO A 152 -22.08 -5.67 38.95
CA PRO A 152 -23.31 -4.96 38.58
C PRO A 152 -24.48 -5.89 38.25
N ASP A 153 -24.21 -7.06 37.66
CA ASP A 153 -25.22 -8.06 37.25
C ASP A 153 -26.22 -8.40 38.37
N VAL A 154 -25.72 -8.53 39.61
CA VAL A 154 -26.56 -8.87 40.77
C VAL A 154 -27.61 -7.80 41.04
N GLU A 155 -27.29 -6.53 40.79
CA GLU A 155 -28.24 -5.44 40.97
C GLU A 155 -29.13 -5.27 39.73
N ILE A 156 -28.61 -5.53 38.53
CA ILE A 156 -29.38 -5.54 37.27
C ILE A 156 -30.51 -6.56 37.35
N GLU A 157 -30.26 -7.78 37.83
CA GLU A 157 -31.28 -8.83 37.99
C GLU A 157 -32.43 -8.42 38.93
N LEU A 158 -32.19 -7.49 39.85
CA LEU A 158 -33.19 -6.98 40.79
C LEU A 158 -33.98 -5.79 40.25
N MET A 159 -33.62 -5.28 39.07
CA MET A 159 -34.32 -4.18 38.43
C MET A 159 -35.62 -4.65 37.81
N CYS A 160 -36.69 -3.91 38.05
CA CYS A 160 -37.98 -4.13 37.43
C CYS A 160 -38.75 -2.80 37.35
N VAL A 161 -39.75 -2.77 36.48
CA VAL A 161 -40.67 -1.64 36.38
C VAL A 161 -41.64 -1.68 37.57
N PRO A 162 -41.69 -0.65 38.42
CA PRO A 162 -42.68 -0.57 39.49
C PRO A 162 -44.10 -0.43 38.93
N PRO A 163 -45.12 -0.95 39.62
CA PRO A 163 -46.50 -0.83 39.15
C PRO A 163 -46.91 0.63 38.97
N ASN A 164 -47.71 0.90 37.93
CA ASN A 164 -48.22 2.23 37.56
C ASN A 164 -47.17 3.26 37.15
N LYS A 165 -45.92 2.85 36.87
CA LYS A 165 -44.87 3.75 36.36
C LYS A 165 -44.53 3.49 34.89
N THR A 166 -44.18 4.56 34.19
CA THR A 166 -43.60 4.53 32.84
C THR A 166 -42.17 5.05 32.92
N ILE A 167 -41.20 4.22 32.53
CA ILE A 167 -39.77 4.50 32.69
C ILE A 167 -39.09 4.55 31.33
N ASN A 168 -38.45 5.69 31.04
CA ASN A 168 -37.52 5.86 29.93
C ASN A 168 -36.08 5.70 30.42
N VAL A 169 -35.31 4.80 29.81
CA VAL A 169 -33.90 4.58 30.16
C VAL A 169 -33.01 5.06 29.02
N HIS A 170 -32.24 6.10 29.28
CA HIS A 170 -31.24 6.67 28.37
C HIS A 170 -29.84 6.34 28.89
N LEU A 171 -29.17 5.39 28.25
CA LEU A 171 -27.83 4.99 28.63
C LEU A 171 -26.84 5.34 27.52
N LEU A 172 -25.88 6.19 27.86
CA LEU A 172 -24.77 6.59 26.99
C LEU A 172 -23.47 5.95 27.46
N GLY A 173 -22.99 4.98 26.67
CA GLY A 173 -21.66 4.41 26.81
C GLY A 173 -20.60 5.34 26.20
N VAL A 174 -19.47 5.50 26.87
CA VAL A 174 -18.34 6.31 26.39
C VAL A 174 -17.07 5.47 26.29
N GLY A 175 -16.35 5.56 25.18
CA GLY A 175 -15.11 4.84 24.96
C GLY A 175 -15.27 3.37 24.61
N TYR A 176 -14.16 2.64 24.57
CA TYR A 176 -14.09 1.25 24.06
C TYR A 176 -14.32 0.17 25.12
N SER A 177 -14.31 0.54 26.41
CA SER A 177 -14.42 -0.40 27.53
C SER A 177 -15.86 -0.60 28.03
N PHE A 178 -16.84 -0.01 27.35
CA PHE A 178 -18.23 0.00 27.78
C PHE A 178 -18.87 -1.41 27.72
N PRO A 179 -19.38 -1.97 28.84
CA PRO A 179 -20.02 -3.28 28.91
C PRO A 179 -21.42 -3.21 28.32
N VAL A 180 -21.50 -3.51 27.03
CA VAL A 180 -22.71 -3.40 26.23
C VAL A 180 -23.84 -4.29 26.75
N ASN A 181 -23.51 -5.45 27.31
CA ASN A 181 -24.50 -6.35 27.91
C ASN A 181 -25.27 -5.67 29.05
N TYR A 182 -24.59 -4.95 29.94
CA TYR A 182 -25.25 -4.22 31.03
C TYR A 182 -26.24 -3.19 30.50
N SER A 183 -25.91 -2.48 29.41
CA SER A 183 -26.85 -1.54 28.78
C SER A 183 -28.14 -2.21 28.36
N ILE A 184 -28.00 -3.33 27.66
CA ILE A 184 -29.13 -4.06 27.10
C ILE A 184 -29.99 -4.61 28.23
N ASP A 185 -29.37 -5.17 29.26
CA ASP A 185 -30.06 -5.83 30.36
C ASP A 185 -30.79 -4.82 31.25
N ILE A 186 -30.13 -3.71 31.65
CA ILE A 186 -30.75 -2.60 32.40
C ILE A 186 -31.96 -2.08 31.63
N ARG A 187 -31.77 -1.76 30.35
CA ARG A 187 -32.87 -1.26 29.52
C ARG A 187 -33.97 -2.30 29.38
N SER A 188 -33.63 -3.56 29.14
CA SER A 188 -34.62 -4.61 28.97
C SER A 188 -35.50 -4.70 30.21
N LEU A 189 -34.91 -4.70 31.41
CA LEU A 189 -35.63 -4.89 32.68
C LEU A 189 -36.37 -3.65 33.19
N MET A 190 -35.81 -2.45 33.03
CA MET A 190 -36.38 -1.21 33.57
C MET A 190 -37.18 -0.39 32.58
N HIS A 191 -37.00 -0.55 31.27
CA HIS A 191 -37.67 0.31 30.29
C HIS A 191 -39.04 -0.24 29.89
N ASN A 192 -40.08 0.57 30.03
CA ASN A 192 -41.42 0.32 29.48
C ASN A 192 -42.05 1.57 28.83
N GLY A 193 -41.26 2.61 28.58
CA GLY A 193 -41.69 3.76 27.79
C GLY A 193 -41.49 3.53 26.28
N SER A 194 -41.16 4.60 25.55
CA SER A 194 -41.15 4.58 24.08
C SER A 194 -40.15 3.57 23.48
N ALA A 195 -40.65 2.64 22.69
CA ALA A 195 -39.90 1.65 21.93
C ALA A 195 -38.97 2.25 20.86
N ASN A 196 -39.15 3.52 20.51
CA ASN A 196 -38.23 4.23 19.60
C ASN A 196 -36.91 4.63 20.25
N ILE A 197 -36.85 4.70 21.59
CA ILE A 197 -35.59 4.96 22.26
C ILE A 197 -34.66 3.76 21.93
N PRO A 198 -33.44 3.98 21.43
CA PRO A 198 -32.57 2.89 21.03
C PRO A 198 -32.09 2.09 22.23
N SER A 199 -31.65 0.85 21.97
CA SER A 199 -31.15 -0.05 23.03
C SER A 199 -29.84 0.39 23.66
N LEU A 200 -29.09 1.26 22.96
CA LEU A 200 -27.77 1.75 23.34
C LEU A 200 -27.50 3.09 22.65
N TYR A 201 -27.02 4.09 23.40
CA TYR A 201 -26.27 5.22 22.84
C TYR A 201 -24.79 4.99 23.10
N TRP A 202 -23.93 5.15 22.08
CA TRP A 202 -22.49 4.86 22.22
C TRP A 202 -21.62 5.86 21.48
N ALA A 203 -20.77 6.54 22.23
CA ALA A 203 -19.74 7.44 21.73
C ALA A 203 -18.36 6.77 21.88
N LYS A 204 -17.76 6.35 20.76
CA LYS A 204 -16.43 5.72 20.77
C LYS A 204 -15.33 6.75 20.98
N GLU A 205 -15.52 7.91 20.37
CA GLU A 205 -14.63 9.06 20.43
C GLU A 205 -15.43 10.30 20.89
N THR A 206 -14.75 11.33 21.37
CA THR A 206 -15.37 12.56 21.89
C THR A 206 -16.27 13.25 20.85
N GLU A 207 -15.90 13.16 19.56
CA GLU A 207 -16.65 13.70 18.43
C GLU A 207 -18.06 13.07 18.30
N ASP A 208 -18.22 11.80 18.70
CA ASP A 208 -19.51 11.11 18.65
C ASP A 208 -20.51 11.61 19.71
N LEU A 209 -20.02 12.24 20.79
CA LEU A 209 -20.86 12.65 21.93
C LEU A 209 -21.95 13.63 21.50
N GLU A 210 -21.63 14.57 20.62
CA GLU A 210 -22.59 15.56 20.12
C GLU A 210 -23.79 14.90 19.44
N VAL A 211 -23.52 13.93 18.56
CA VAL A 211 -24.56 13.17 17.85
C VAL A 211 -25.43 12.41 18.84
N GLN A 212 -24.84 11.78 19.87
CA GLN A 212 -25.61 11.00 20.85
C GLN A 212 -26.45 11.90 21.76
N PHE A 213 -25.91 13.00 22.28
CA PHE A 213 -26.66 13.94 23.12
C PHE A 213 -27.77 14.64 22.36
N SER A 214 -27.53 15.03 21.11
CA SER A 214 -28.56 15.56 20.22
C SER A 214 -29.70 14.56 20.02
N ALA A 215 -29.39 13.28 19.79
CA ALA A 215 -30.40 12.23 19.66
C ALA A 215 -31.22 12.03 20.94
N ILE A 216 -30.60 11.99 22.13
CA ILE A 216 -31.31 11.92 23.42
C ILE A 216 -32.19 13.17 23.60
N GLY A 217 -31.66 14.36 23.33
CA GLY A 217 -32.40 15.61 23.44
C GLY A 217 -33.61 15.65 22.52
N ASN A 218 -33.52 15.10 21.30
CA ASN A 218 -34.64 15.03 20.39
C ASN A 218 -35.77 14.13 20.92
N GLU A 219 -35.44 13.02 21.60
CA GLU A 219 -36.43 12.17 22.26
C GLU A 219 -37.12 12.89 23.41
N LEU A 220 -36.38 13.66 24.23
CA LEU A 220 -36.96 14.43 25.33
C LEU A 220 -37.93 15.52 24.84
N SER A 221 -37.64 16.16 23.72
CA SER A 221 -38.54 17.16 23.12
C SER A 221 -39.91 16.60 22.71
N ALA A 222 -40.07 15.27 22.58
CA ALA A 222 -41.38 14.67 22.31
C ALA A 222 -42.31 14.74 23.53
N GLY A 223 -41.75 14.69 24.74
CA GLY A 223 -42.49 14.59 26.00
C GLY A 223 -42.91 13.17 26.38
N SER A 224 -43.18 12.94 27.66
CA SER A 224 -43.57 11.63 28.21
C SER A 224 -45.09 11.44 28.19
N VAL A 225 -45.69 11.36 26.99
CA VAL A 225 -47.13 11.17 26.82
C VAL A 225 -47.43 9.74 26.35
N SER A 226 -48.39 9.08 26.99
CA SER A 226 -48.97 7.81 26.56
C SER A 226 -50.39 8.05 26.07
N LEU A 227 -50.74 7.46 24.94
CA LEU A 227 -52.02 7.63 24.28
C LEU A 227 -52.74 6.28 24.23
N THR A 228 -54.03 6.26 24.54
CA THR A 228 -54.84 5.02 24.50
C THR A 228 -55.79 5.03 23.32
N LEU A 229 -55.76 3.97 22.52
CA LEU A 229 -56.65 3.72 21.39
C LEU A 229 -57.84 2.84 21.79
N ASN A 230 -58.98 3.03 21.13
CA ASN A 230 -60.15 2.15 21.29
C ASN A 230 -60.01 0.77 20.61
N HIS A 231 -58.93 0.56 19.85
CA HIS A 231 -58.65 -0.68 19.15
C HIS A 231 -57.18 -1.06 19.39
N THR A 232 -56.93 -2.34 19.67
CA THR A 232 -55.59 -2.84 20.02
C THR A 232 -54.79 -3.16 18.76
N GLY A 233 -53.52 -2.78 18.75
CA GLY A 233 -52.55 -3.14 17.70
C GLY A 233 -51.31 -3.82 18.30
N TYR A 234 -50.26 -3.95 17.50
CA TYR A 234 -49.01 -4.61 17.87
C TYR A 234 -47.82 -3.67 17.73
N ILE A 235 -47.03 -3.48 18.80
CA ILE A 235 -45.74 -2.75 18.70
C ILE A 235 -44.73 -3.57 17.88
N LEU A 236 -44.79 -4.90 18.04
CA LEU A 236 -44.06 -5.89 17.28
C LEU A 236 -45.08 -6.91 16.73
N PRO A 237 -45.16 -7.16 15.41
CA PRO A 237 -46.09 -8.16 14.88
C PRO A 237 -45.92 -9.51 15.59
N GLY A 238 -47.03 -10.21 15.85
CA GLY A 238 -47.02 -11.49 16.56
C GLY A 238 -46.73 -11.42 18.07
N SER A 239 -46.49 -10.23 18.64
CA SER A 239 -46.37 -10.05 20.09
C SER A 239 -47.73 -9.85 20.78
N ASP A 240 -47.70 -9.55 22.07
CA ASP A 240 -48.89 -9.15 22.83
C ASP A 240 -49.47 -7.85 22.26
N SER A 241 -50.79 -7.79 22.07
CA SER A 241 -51.48 -6.60 21.55
C SER A 241 -51.62 -5.52 22.63
N THR A 242 -51.51 -4.25 22.25
CA THR A 242 -51.65 -3.10 23.14
C THR A 242 -52.62 -2.05 22.58
N ALA A 243 -53.34 -1.38 23.48
CA ALA A 243 -54.10 -0.17 23.15
C ALA A 243 -53.28 1.10 23.43
N ALA A 244 -52.18 1.01 24.18
CA ALA A 244 -51.33 2.13 24.52
C ALA A 244 -50.22 2.32 23.48
N ILE A 245 -49.99 3.57 23.07
CA ILE A 245 -48.93 4.00 22.14
C ILE A 245 -48.30 5.30 22.66
N HIS A 246 -46.98 5.41 22.60
CA HIS A 246 -46.25 6.63 22.91
C HIS A 246 -46.04 7.49 21.67
N LEU A 247 -45.71 8.77 21.86
CA LEU A 247 -45.36 9.65 20.75
C LEU A 247 -44.20 9.06 19.92
N ARG A 248 -44.24 9.30 18.60
CA ARG A 248 -43.35 8.76 17.56
C ARG A 248 -43.44 7.25 17.30
N GLU A 249 -44.04 6.45 18.20
CA GLU A 249 -44.08 5.00 18.04
C GLU A 249 -44.92 4.56 16.84
N TRP A 250 -44.63 3.33 16.41
CA TRP A 250 -45.34 2.63 15.36
C TRP A 250 -46.21 1.51 15.94
N LEU A 251 -47.48 1.47 15.54
CA LEU A 251 -48.36 0.33 15.78
C LEU A 251 -48.68 -0.38 14.46
N TYR A 252 -48.63 -1.70 14.49
CA TYR A 252 -49.01 -2.58 13.39
C TYR A 252 -50.39 -3.18 13.64
N PHE A 253 -51.23 -3.19 12.61
CA PHE A 253 -52.51 -3.88 12.58
C PHE A 253 -52.53 -4.86 11.42
N THR A 254 -53.07 -6.05 11.68
CA THR A 254 -53.17 -7.12 10.67
C THR A 254 -54.14 -6.78 9.55
N GLU A 255 -55.13 -5.94 9.84
CA GLU A 255 -56.20 -5.50 8.97
C GLU A 255 -55.75 -4.40 8.00
N ALA A 256 -56.33 -4.42 6.80
CA ALA A 256 -56.21 -3.33 5.84
C ALA A 256 -56.90 -2.05 6.37
N PRO A 257 -56.45 -0.84 5.95
CA PRO A 257 -57.00 0.42 6.45
C PRO A 257 -58.53 0.52 6.30
N ASP A 258 -59.08 0.01 5.21
CA ASP A 258 -60.52 0.03 4.91
C ASP A 258 -61.36 -0.87 5.85
N ASN A 259 -60.72 -1.85 6.49
CA ASN A 259 -61.37 -2.78 7.41
C ASN A 259 -61.21 -2.38 8.88
N MET A 260 -60.45 -1.30 9.15
CA MET A 260 -60.21 -0.82 10.51
C MET A 260 -61.45 -0.10 11.06
N PRO A 261 -61.81 -0.29 12.34
CA PRO A 261 -62.81 0.53 12.99
C PRO A 261 -62.32 1.99 13.07
N GLN A 262 -63.25 2.94 13.20
CA GLN A 262 -62.88 4.34 13.43
C GLN A 262 -62.07 4.43 14.74
N LEU A 263 -60.79 4.78 14.60
CA LEU A 263 -59.90 4.91 15.75
C LEU A 263 -60.23 6.18 16.52
N THR A 264 -60.37 6.03 17.83
CA THR A 264 -60.48 7.16 18.76
C THR A 264 -59.31 7.12 19.73
N LEU A 265 -58.79 8.31 20.04
CA LEU A 265 -57.65 8.56 20.90
C LEU A 265 -58.13 9.12 22.23
N ARG A 266 -57.57 8.63 23.33
CA ARG A 266 -57.69 9.25 24.65
C ARG A 266 -56.31 9.60 25.19
N VAL A 267 -56.16 10.83 25.69
CA VAL A 267 -55.02 11.29 26.48
C VAL A 267 -55.50 11.27 27.95
N ASP A 268 -54.93 10.38 28.77
CA ASP A 268 -55.36 10.18 30.16
C ASP A 268 -56.90 10.03 30.35
N GLU A 269 -57.55 10.84 31.20
CA GLU A 269 -59.00 10.79 31.51
C GLU A 269 -59.89 11.61 30.55
N GLU A 270 -59.35 12.17 29.47
CA GLU A 270 -60.10 13.03 28.54
C GLU A 270 -61.08 12.25 27.62
N GLU A 271 -62.03 12.99 27.03
CA GLU A 271 -63.00 12.42 26.09
C GLU A 271 -62.30 11.84 24.84
N PRO A 272 -62.83 10.76 24.23
CA PRO A 272 -62.25 10.16 23.04
C PRO A 272 -62.35 11.08 21.80
N HIS A 273 -61.22 11.33 21.15
CA HIS A 273 -61.10 12.16 19.94
C HIS A 273 -60.95 11.27 18.69
N PRO A 274 -61.76 11.46 17.63
CA PRO A 274 -61.64 10.67 16.41
C PRO A 274 -60.37 11.01 15.61
N LEU A 275 -59.67 9.99 15.13
CA LEU A 275 -58.50 10.16 14.25
C LEU A 275 -58.92 10.17 12.77
N PRO A 276 -58.55 11.20 11.99
CA PRO A 276 -58.76 11.18 10.55
C PRO A 276 -57.78 10.18 9.92
N ILE A 277 -58.32 9.16 9.24
CA ILE A 277 -57.52 8.19 8.51
C ILE A 277 -57.20 8.77 7.13
N GLN A 278 -55.97 9.24 6.96
CA GLN A 278 -55.42 9.57 5.64
C GLN A 278 -54.22 8.67 5.37
N THR A 279 -54.41 7.70 4.48
CA THR A 279 -53.43 6.67 4.19
C THR A 279 -52.36 7.18 3.24
N GLN A 280 -51.10 6.89 3.56
CA GLN A 280 -49.92 7.18 2.74
C GLN A 280 -49.24 5.87 2.31
N MET A 281 -48.45 5.94 1.25
CA MET A 281 -47.62 4.82 0.82
C MET A 281 -46.32 4.80 1.63
N ILE A 282 -45.94 3.62 2.13
CA ILE A 282 -44.65 3.43 2.80
C ILE A 282 -43.48 3.48 1.81
N THR A 283 -42.33 4.00 2.26
CA THR A 283 -41.05 3.97 1.52
C THR A 283 -40.07 2.96 2.14
N MET A 284 -39.09 2.50 1.34
CA MET A 284 -38.07 1.57 1.82
C MET A 284 -37.20 2.15 2.94
N THR A 285 -36.87 3.44 2.87
CA THR A 285 -36.14 4.14 3.92
C THR A 285 -36.93 4.22 5.21
N LEU A 286 -38.23 4.56 5.16
CA LEU A 286 -39.07 4.62 6.35
C LEU A 286 -39.16 3.26 7.06
N LEU A 287 -39.32 2.20 6.26
CA LEU A 287 -39.37 0.82 6.72
C LEU A 287 -38.06 0.40 7.41
N LEU A 288 -36.91 0.63 6.76
CA LEU A 288 -35.60 0.27 7.31
C LEU A 288 -35.17 1.14 8.48
N ASP A 289 -35.40 2.45 8.40
CA ASP A 289 -34.82 3.42 9.34
C ASP A 289 -35.68 3.69 10.56
N GLN A 290 -36.97 3.36 10.53
CA GLN A 290 -37.88 3.59 11.66
C GLN A 290 -38.53 2.27 12.11
N ILE A 291 -39.31 1.64 11.25
CA ILE A 291 -40.20 0.52 11.64
C ILE A 291 -39.39 -0.71 12.05
N TYR A 292 -38.48 -1.18 11.19
CA TYR A 292 -37.67 -2.37 11.48
C TYR A 292 -36.73 -2.18 12.66
N ARG A 293 -36.30 -0.95 12.94
CA ARG A 293 -35.48 -0.65 14.12
C ARG A 293 -36.30 -0.74 15.40
N GLN A 294 -37.52 -0.18 15.42
CA GLN A 294 -38.42 -0.34 16.56
C GLN A 294 -38.71 -1.82 16.82
N TRP A 295 -39.03 -2.58 15.76
CA TRP A 295 -39.25 -4.02 15.88
C TRP A 295 -38.01 -4.74 16.41
N ASN A 296 -36.82 -4.43 15.91
CA ASN A 296 -35.55 -4.96 16.43
C ASN A 296 -35.29 -4.59 17.89
N ALA A 297 -35.59 -3.36 18.32
CA ALA A 297 -35.42 -2.95 19.71
C ALA A 297 -36.33 -3.75 20.65
N VAL A 298 -37.59 -3.98 20.26
CA VAL A 298 -38.54 -4.81 21.01
C VAL A 298 -38.16 -6.29 20.97
N PHE A 299 -37.66 -6.79 19.83
CA PHE A 299 -37.11 -8.14 19.72
C PHE A 299 -35.99 -8.38 20.73
N LEU A 300 -35.01 -7.47 20.78
CA LEU A 300 -33.88 -7.55 21.72
C LEU A 300 -34.37 -7.55 23.17
N GLN A 301 -35.32 -6.68 23.49
CA GLN A 301 -35.89 -6.60 24.83
C GLN A 301 -36.61 -7.91 25.23
N ARG A 302 -37.41 -8.49 24.33
CA ARG A 302 -38.11 -9.77 24.60
C ARG A 302 -37.13 -10.92 24.77
N HIS A 303 -36.15 -11.03 23.86
CA HIS A 303 -35.10 -12.05 23.93
C HIS A 303 -34.37 -12.01 25.28
N ARG A 304 -33.95 -10.81 25.72
CA ARG A 304 -33.21 -10.62 26.97
C ARG A 304 -34.04 -10.85 28.22
N LYS A 305 -35.35 -10.55 28.17
CA LYS A 305 -36.32 -10.96 29.20
C LYS A 305 -36.63 -12.47 29.19
N LYS A 306 -36.03 -13.26 28.27
CA LYS A 306 -36.33 -14.68 28.07
C LYS A 306 -37.82 -14.92 27.74
N LEU A 307 -38.46 -13.95 27.08
CA LEU A 307 -39.82 -14.06 26.56
C LEU A 307 -39.80 -14.65 25.15
N SER A 308 -40.93 -15.23 24.72
CA SER A 308 -41.07 -15.76 23.36
C SER A 308 -40.92 -14.65 22.32
N VAL A 309 -40.08 -14.90 21.32
CA VAL A 309 -39.80 -14.03 20.18
C VAL A 309 -40.57 -14.54 18.96
N PRO A 310 -41.50 -13.77 18.36
CA PRO A 310 -42.27 -14.19 17.19
C PRO A 310 -41.38 -14.17 15.94
N MET A 311 -40.88 -15.33 15.53
CA MET A 311 -39.94 -15.44 14.41
C MET A 311 -40.60 -15.16 13.06
N GLU A 312 -41.92 -15.35 12.96
CA GLU A 312 -42.74 -15.07 11.77
C GLU A 312 -42.67 -13.59 11.36
N THR A 313 -42.33 -12.71 12.29
CA THR A 313 -42.14 -11.29 12.00
C THR A 313 -40.95 -11.04 11.09
N PHE A 314 -39.91 -11.89 11.10
CA PHE A 314 -38.83 -11.80 10.11
C PHE A 314 -39.30 -12.14 8.70
N ASP A 315 -40.25 -13.07 8.56
CA ASP A 315 -40.83 -13.43 7.27
C ASP A 315 -41.72 -12.29 6.75
N LEU A 316 -42.48 -11.64 7.64
CA LEU A 316 -43.22 -10.42 7.31
C LEU A 316 -42.28 -9.29 6.88
N MET A 317 -41.17 -9.09 7.58
CA MET A 317 -40.15 -8.10 7.19
C MET A 317 -39.60 -8.39 5.78
N ASP A 318 -39.31 -9.65 5.47
CA ASP A 318 -38.83 -10.04 4.14
C ASP A 318 -39.90 -9.84 3.05
N SER A 319 -41.14 -10.23 3.33
CA SER A 319 -42.28 -10.06 2.42
C SER A 319 -42.57 -8.59 2.10
N LEU A 320 -42.58 -7.72 3.11
CA LEU A 320 -42.81 -6.27 2.94
C LEU A 320 -41.66 -5.59 2.20
N PHE A 321 -40.40 -5.90 2.53
CA PHE A 321 -39.25 -5.30 1.87
C PHE A 321 -39.15 -5.74 0.40
N THR A 322 -39.38 -7.03 0.13
CA THR A 322 -39.36 -7.60 -1.23
C THR A 322 -40.39 -6.93 -2.13
N TYR A 323 -41.61 -6.74 -1.65
CA TYR A 323 -42.65 -6.03 -2.41
C TYR A 323 -42.22 -4.60 -2.81
N LEU A 324 -41.60 -3.85 -1.89
CA LEU A 324 -41.12 -2.49 -2.18
C LEU A 324 -39.94 -2.48 -3.15
N VAL A 325 -39.05 -3.46 -3.06
CA VAL A 325 -37.94 -3.65 -4.01
C VAL A 325 -38.46 -3.94 -5.41
N GLU A 326 -39.43 -4.84 -5.56
CA GLU A 326 -40.05 -5.16 -6.85
C GLU A 326 -40.78 -3.96 -7.45
N LYS A 327 -41.53 -3.23 -6.61
CA LYS A 327 -42.18 -1.98 -7.01
C LYS A 327 -41.18 -0.94 -7.49
N MET A 328 -40.08 -0.72 -6.77
CA MET A 328 -39.00 0.19 -7.19
C MET A 328 -38.35 -0.28 -8.50
N LYS A 329 -38.02 -1.58 -8.64
CA LYS A 329 -37.45 -2.16 -9.87
C LYS A 329 -38.38 -1.94 -11.07
N SER A 330 -39.70 -1.98 -10.88
CA SER A 330 -40.67 -1.74 -11.95
C SER A 330 -40.75 -0.28 -12.43
N VAL A 331 -40.34 0.68 -11.59
CA VAL A 331 -40.33 2.13 -11.89
C VAL A 331 -38.98 2.57 -12.48
N VAL A 332 -37.91 1.84 -12.17
CA VAL A 332 -36.56 2.07 -12.69
C VAL A 332 -36.50 1.59 -14.15
N SER A 333 -36.52 2.53 -15.10
CA SER A 333 -36.32 2.23 -16.52
C SER A 333 -34.89 1.73 -16.82
N ASP A 334 -34.71 1.08 -17.97
CA ASP A 334 -33.38 0.71 -18.47
C ASP A 334 -32.56 1.90 -19.00
N GLU A 335 -33.17 3.09 -19.13
CA GLU A 335 -32.47 4.32 -19.54
C GLU A 335 -31.38 4.74 -18.55
N ASP A 336 -30.22 5.16 -19.06
CA ASP A 336 -29.04 5.53 -18.25
C ASP A 336 -29.02 7.03 -17.88
N THR A 337 -30.10 7.51 -17.26
CA THR A 337 -30.21 8.90 -16.78
C THR A 337 -29.61 9.07 -15.38
N ILE A 338 -29.32 10.31 -14.97
CA ILE A 338 -28.83 10.61 -13.61
C ILE A 338 -29.82 10.13 -12.55
N LYS A 339 -31.11 10.45 -12.72
CA LYS A 339 -32.17 10.05 -11.80
C LYS A 339 -32.28 8.53 -11.65
N VAL A 340 -32.18 7.79 -12.75
CA VAL A 340 -32.19 6.32 -12.73
C VAL A 340 -30.95 5.77 -12.01
N ARG A 341 -29.77 6.34 -12.24
CA ARG A 341 -28.54 5.95 -11.54
C ARG A 341 -28.65 6.15 -10.03
N LEU A 342 -29.14 7.31 -9.60
CA LEU A 342 -29.39 7.62 -8.20
C LEU A 342 -30.42 6.65 -7.59
N ALA A 343 -31.50 6.34 -8.31
CA ALA A 343 -32.51 5.38 -7.87
C ALA A 343 -31.95 3.94 -7.74
N LYS A 344 -31.17 3.46 -8.72
CA LYS A 344 -30.51 2.13 -8.66
C LYS A 344 -29.54 2.05 -7.47
N LYS A 345 -28.76 3.11 -7.23
CA LYS A 345 -27.88 3.20 -6.05
C LYS A 345 -28.68 3.19 -4.75
N HIS A 346 -29.72 4.00 -4.65
CA HIS A 346 -30.58 4.06 -3.47
C HIS A 346 -31.15 2.67 -3.16
N LEU A 347 -31.69 1.99 -4.17
CA LEU A 347 -32.17 0.61 -4.08
C LEU A 347 -31.09 -0.34 -3.56
N LYS A 348 -29.89 -0.36 -4.16
CA LYS A 348 -28.77 -1.23 -3.74
C LYS A 348 -28.31 -0.93 -2.31
N THR A 349 -28.31 0.34 -1.92
CA THR A 349 -27.97 0.78 -0.55
C THR A 349 -28.99 0.27 0.46
N CYS A 350 -30.27 0.34 0.13
CA CYS A 350 -31.34 -0.22 0.93
C CYS A 350 -31.29 -1.75 0.98
N GLU A 351 -31.09 -2.46 -0.14
CA GLU A 351 -30.93 -3.92 -0.18
C GLU A 351 -29.76 -4.37 0.72
N THR A 352 -28.61 -3.69 0.62
CA THR A 352 -27.44 -3.98 1.47
C THR A 352 -27.75 -3.70 2.95
N SER A 353 -28.49 -2.63 3.23
CA SER A 353 -28.89 -2.26 4.60
C SER A 353 -29.90 -3.20 5.21
N TYR A 354 -30.88 -3.64 4.42
CA TYR A 354 -31.80 -4.70 4.78
C TYR A 354 -31.07 -6.01 5.08
N ALA A 355 -30.21 -6.49 4.18
CA ALA A 355 -29.45 -7.71 4.39
C ALA A 355 -28.54 -7.63 5.63
N THR A 356 -27.90 -6.48 5.87
CA THR A 356 -27.11 -6.25 7.09
C THR A 356 -28.01 -6.33 8.32
N LEU A 357 -29.13 -5.59 8.33
CA LEU A 357 -30.07 -5.53 9.44
C LEU A 357 -30.61 -6.93 9.78
N MET A 358 -31.11 -7.66 8.79
CA MET A 358 -31.67 -9.00 8.98
C MET A 358 -30.64 -10.00 9.49
N ASN A 359 -29.43 -10.01 8.92
CA ASN A 359 -28.37 -10.91 9.36
C ASN A 359 -27.94 -10.62 10.80
N GLN A 360 -27.80 -9.35 11.18
CA GLN A 360 -27.43 -8.95 12.53
C GLN A 360 -28.55 -9.28 13.53
N SER A 361 -29.81 -8.94 13.22
CA SER A 361 -30.96 -9.25 14.09
C SER A 361 -31.11 -10.75 14.34
N LYS A 362 -31.05 -11.58 13.27
CA LYS A 362 -31.10 -13.05 13.40
C LYS A 362 -29.92 -13.61 14.17
N THR A 363 -28.73 -13.01 14.04
CA THR A 363 -27.53 -13.46 14.78
C THR A 363 -27.65 -13.17 16.27
N ILE A 364 -28.13 -11.97 16.65
CA ILE A 364 -28.28 -11.59 18.06
C ILE A 364 -29.32 -12.46 18.78
N ILE A 365 -30.38 -12.88 18.08
CA ILE A 365 -31.48 -13.68 18.64
C ILE A 365 -31.19 -15.19 18.58
N GLY A 366 -30.55 -15.67 17.52
CA GLY A 366 -30.49 -17.11 17.23
C GLY A 366 -29.21 -17.83 17.67
N ILE A 367 -28.12 -17.11 17.92
CA ILE A 367 -26.80 -17.74 18.17
C ILE A 367 -26.05 -16.95 19.25
N GLU A 368 -26.37 -17.20 20.53
CA GLU A 368 -25.53 -16.77 21.64
C GLU A 368 -24.11 -17.30 21.44
N GLY A 369 -23.11 -16.41 21.38
CA GLY A 369 -21.69 -16.77 21.28
C GLY A 369 -21.00 -16.59 19.91
N LYS A 370 -21.64 -15.97 18.90
CA LYS A 370 -20.99 -15.66 17.61
C LYS A 370 -20.13 -14.39 17.59
N PHE A 371 -20.42 -13.42 18.45
CA PHE A 371 -19.59 -12.22 18.58
C PHE A 371 -18.38 -12.54 19.45
N LEU A 372 -17.18 -12.22 18.95
CA LEU A 372 -15.91 -12.57 19.61
C LEU A 372 -15.63 -11.66 20.82
N ASN A 373 -16.24 -10.47 20.85
CA ASN A 373 -16.10 -9.48 21.92
C ASN A 373 -17.32 -8.55 21.98
N GLU A 374 -17.42 -7.76 23.07
CA GLU A 374 -18.55 -6.86 23.32
C GLU A 374 -18.66 -5.70 22.33
N MET A 375 -17.55 -5.28 21.71
CA MET A 375 -17.60 -4.23 20.69
C MET A 375 -18.32 -4.70 19.43
N GLU A 376 -18.07 -5.94 18.98
CA GLU A 376 -18.77 -6.50 17.82
C GLU A 376 -20.28 -6.63 18.10
N LEU A 377 -20.65 -7.00 19.32
CA LEU A 377 -22.04 -7.02 19.77
C LEU A 377 -22.64 -5.61 19.77
N ALA A 378 -21.94 -4.61 20.29
CA ALA A 378 -22.35 -3.20 20.27
C ALA A 378 -22.59 -2.70 18.85
N GLU A 379 -21.67 -2.98 17.93
CA GLU A 379 -21.80 -2.61 16.53
C GLU A 379 -22.95 -3.33 15.85
N GLY A 380 -23.15 -4.62 16.13
CA GLY A 380 -24.30 -5.38 15.65
C GLY A 380 -25.62 -4.74 16.08
N ILE A 381 -25.73 -4.39 17.36
CA ILE A 381 -26.92 -3.73 17.93
C ILE A 381 -27.13 -2.36 17.30
N LEU A 382 -26.12 -1.49 17.27
CA LEU A 382 -26.22 -0.17 16.66
C LEU A 382 -26.63 -0.24 15.19
N LYS A 383 -26.11 -1.21 14.42
CA LYS A 383 -26.49 -1.46 13.02
C LYS A 383 -27.97 -1.84 12.87
N THR A 384 -28.58 -2.42 13.91
CA THR A 384 -29.98 -2.86 13.91
C THR A 384 -30.97 -1.86 14.55
N THR A 385 -30.50 -0.97 15.43
CA THR A 385 -31.38 -0.11 16.26
C THR A 385 -31.13 1.41 16.13
N VAL A 386 -30.03 1.88 15.53
CA VAL A 386 -29.69 3.33 15.46
C VAL A 386 -29.43 3.84 14.04
N THR A 387 -30.13 4.92 13.64
CA THR A 387 -30.08 5.53 12.30
C THR A 387 -28.68 6.02 11.91
N ASN A 388 -28.24 5.62 10.70
CA ASN A 388 -27.08 6.13 9.96
C ASN A 388 -25.72 6.26 10.68
N ARG A 389 -24.93 5.17 10.66
CA ARG A 389 -23.45 5.22 10.77
C ARG A 389 -22.74 4.53 9.60
N LYS A 390 -23.40 4.48 8.43
CA LYS A 390 -23.02 3.51 7.37
C LYS A 390 -21.91 3.94 6.41
N TYR A 391 -21.33 5.13 6.54
CA TYR A 391 -20.20 5.52 5.69
C TYR A 391 -19.13 6.32 6.45
N ASP A 392 -18.04 5.62 6.78
CA ASP A 392 -16.68 5.98 6.41
C ASP A 392 -16.13 7.39 6.76
N LEU A 393 -16.19 7.77 8.05
CA LEU A 393 -15.24 8.76 8.60
C LEU A 393 -13.79 8.23 8.59
N LYS A 394 -13.58 6.91 8.66
CA LYS A 394 -12.24 6.29 8.57
C LYS A 394 -11.59 6.44 7.20
N THR A 395 -12.38 6.51 6.13
CA THR A 395 -11.88 6.54 4.75
C THR A 395 -11.59 7.97 4.26
N LEU A 396 -12.00 8.99 5.03
CA LEU A 396 -11.74 10.40 4.74
C LEU A 396 -10.45 10.96 5.38
N LYS A 397 -9.82 10.25 6.32
CA LYS A 397 -8.63 10.76 7.08
C LYS A 397 -7.27 10.57 6.38
N MET A 398 -7.19 10.33 5.06
CA MET A 398 -5.90 10.08 4.39
C MET A 398 -5.56 11.13 3.32
N LYS A 399 -4.51 11.92 3.63
CA LYS A 399 -3.82 12.95 2.83
C LYS A 399 -4.60 14.24 2.50
N GLY A 400 -4.82 15.08 3.52
CA GLY A 400 -4.86 16.54 3.37
C GLY A 400 -6.03 17.18 2.61
N HIS A 401 -7.07 16.43 2.25
CA HIS A 401 -8.34 16.94 1.70
C HIS A 401 -9.49 16.45 2.57
N THR A 402 -9.95 17.30 3.47
CA THR A 402 -10.98 17.00 4.47
C THR A 402 -12.39 17.01 3.85
N SER A 403 -13.40 16.56 4.60
CA SER A 403 -14.80 16.68 4.20
C SER A 403 -15.20 18.14 3.93
N ASP A 404 -14.68 19.08 4.73
CA ASP A 404 -14.97 20.50 4.58
C ASP A 404 -14.34 21.06 3.31
N ASP A 405 -13.10 20.67 2.99
CA ASP A 405 -12.44 21.03 1.72
C ASP A 405 -13.25 20.52 0.52
N PHE A 406 -13.79 19.29 0.62
CA PHE A 406 -14.65 18.72 -0.42
C PHE A 406 -15.95 19.51 -0.61
N LEU A 407 -16.63 19.86 0.48
CA LEU A 407 -17.86 20.67 0.42
C LEU A 407 -17.57 22.07 -0.16
N ALA A 408 -16.47 22.70 0.23
CA ALA A 408 -16.05 23.99 -0.32
C ALA A 408 -15.75 23.90 -1.83
N ASP A 409 -15.09 22.84 -2.28
CA ASP A 409 -14.80 22.59 -3.70
C ASP A 409 -16.09 22.32 -4.51
N ILE A 410 -17.08 21.63 -3.92
CA ILE A 410 -18.42 21.42 -4.52
C ILE A 410 -19.15 22.75 -4.72
N GLU A 411 -19.21 23.60 -3.69
CA GLU A 411 -19.89 24.89 -3.79
C GLU A 411 -19.21 25.81 -4.81
N LYS A 412 -17.88 25.82 -4.86
CA LYS A 412 -17.13 26.53 -5.90
C LYS A 412 -17.45 26.00 -7.31
N PHE A 413 -17.58 24.69 -7.47
CA PHE A 413 -17.96 24.09 -8.74
C PHE A 413 -19.40 24.44 -9.14
N LYS A 414 -20.36 24.36 -8.21
CA LYS A 414 -21.77 24.71 -8.43
C LYS A 414 -21.92 26.16 -8.87
N ASN A 415 -21.21 27.09 -8.23
CA ASN A 415 -21.22 28.51 -8.60
C ASN A 415 -20.75 28.71 -10.06
N ILE A 416 -19.62 28.12 -10.43
CA ILE A 416 -19.11 28.19 -11.80
C ILE A 416 -20.09 27.55 -12.78
N TYR A 417 -20.65 26.38 -12.45
CA TYR A 417 -21.60 25.68 -13.31
C TYR A 417 -22.85 26.52 -13.55
N ASN A 418 -23.45 27.10 -12.51
CA ASN A 418 -24.64 27.95 -12.64
C ASN A 418 -24.41 29.18 -13.52
N GLU A 419 -23.19 29.74 -13.50
CA GLU A 419 -22.83 30.86 -14.39
C GLU A 419 -22.74 30.47 -15.87
N ILE A 420 -22.39 29.22 -16.20
CA ILE A 420 -22.18 28.76 -17.59
C ILE A 420 -23.20 27.71 -18.06
N LYS A 421 -24.21 27.40 -17.24
CA LYS A 421 -25.17 26.32 -17.48
C LYS A 421 -25.93 26.47 -18.80
N GLU A 422 -26.34 27.69 -19.13
CA GLU A 422 -27.07 27.96 -20.38
C GLU A 422 -26.15 27.83 -21.60
N ASP A 423 -24.87 28.23 -21.48
CA ASP A 423 -23.88 28.00 -22.53
C ASP A 423 -23.64 26.49 -22.73
N ILE A 424 -23.57 25.70 -21.66
CA ILE A 424 -23.43 24.23 -21.73
C ILE A 424 -24.63 23.59 -22.45
N LYS A 425 -25.86 24.04 -22.14
CA LYS A 425 -27.08 23.55 -22.81
C LYS A 425 -27.14 23.93 -24.29
N SER A 426 -26.49 25.03 -24.67
CA SER A 426 -26.43 25.48 -26.06
C SER A 426 -25.46 24.67 -26.94
N LEU A 427 -24.56 23.88 -26.33
CA LEU A 427 -23.65 23.00 -27.05
C LEU A 427 -24.42 21.84 -27.70
N ASP A 428 -23.99 21.44 -28.90
CA ASP A 428 -24.56 20.30 -29.61
C ASP A 428 -24.51 19.04 -28.75
N THR A 429 -25.58 18.24 -28.82
CA THR A 429 -25.61 16.96 -28.12
C THR A 429 -24.57 16.01 -28.72
N PRO A 430 -23.73 15.37 -27.90
CA PRO A 430 -22.71 14.44 -28.36
C PRO A 430 -23.29 13.34 -29.25
N THR A 431 -22.60 13.06 -30.35
CA THR A 431 -22.92 11.94 -31.24
C THR A 431 -22.61 10.60 -30.56
N PRO A 432 -23.19 9.47 -31.03
CA PRO A 432 -22.90 8.13 -30.49
C PRO A 432 -21.41 7.74 -30.50
N ASP A 433 -20.61 8.33 -31.39
CA ASP A 433 -19.17 8.09 -31.49
C ASP A 433 -18.35 8.90 -30.46
N GLU A 434 -18.93 9.97 -29.91
CA GLU A 434 -18.36 10.81 -28.85
C GLU A 434 -18.80 10.38 -27.45
N CYS A 435 -19.84 9.53 -27.37
CA CYS A 435 -20.26 8.89 -26.14
C CYS A 435 -19.41 7.66 -25.80
N CYS A 436 -19.44 7.26 -24.52
CA CYS A 436 -18.93 5.96 -24.12
C CYS A 436 -19.67 4.85 -24.88
N ARG A 437 -18.94 3.99 -25.59
CA ARG A 437 -19.53 2.89 -26.37
C ARG A 437 -20.32 1.86 -25.55
N ILE A 438 -20.07 1.77 -24.24
CA ILE A 438 -20.71 0.81 -23.35
C ILE A 438 -21.95 1.44 -22.71
N THR A 439 -21.81 2.61 -22.10
CA THR A 439 -22.90 3.26 -21.38
C THR A 439 -23.77 4.15 -22.26
N MET A 440 -23.32 4.45 -23.48
CA MET A 440 -23.93 5.41 -24.41
C MET A 440 -24.12 6.83 -23.83
N THR A 441 -23.39 7.14 -22.75
CA THR A 441 -23.38 8.45 -22.09
C THR A 441 -22.04 9.17 -22.23
N SER A 442 -22.04 10.49 -22.07
CA SER A 442 -20.82 11.31 -22.04
C SER A 442 -20.79 12.31 -20.87
N THR A 443 -19.60 12.88 -20.61
CA THR A 443 -19.46 13.97 -19.63
C THR A 443 -20.33 15.17 -19.97
N LEU A 444 -20.46 15.52 -21.25
CA LEU A 444 -21.26 16.67 -21.66
C LEU A 444 -22.77 16.40 -21.46
N GLN A 445 -23.24 15.18 -21.73
CA GLN A 445 -24.64 14.81 -21.47
C GLN A 445 -25.00 14.86 -19.98
N ASP A 446 -24.09 14.42 -19.11
CA ASP A 446 -24.30 14.54 -17.65
C ASP A 446 -24.37 16.01 -17.22
N LEU A 447 -23.54 16.90 -17.78
CA LEU A 447 -23.58 18.34 -17.51
C LEU A 447 -24.83 19.02 -18.09
N GLN A 448 -25.40 18.52 -19.19
CA GLN A 448 -26.64 19.04 -19.79
C GLN A 448 -27.89 18.53 -19.07
N ASN A 449 -27.77 17.52 -18.22
CA ASN A 449 -28.90 16.90 -17.54
C ASN A 449 -29.53 17.85 -16.50
N PRO A 450 -30.88 17.98 -16.47
CA PRO A 450 -31.58 18.80 -15.47
C PRO A 450 -31.26 18.43 -14.01
N ASP A 451 -31.03 17.14 -13.75
CA ASP A 451 -30.81 16.57 -12.42
C ASP A 451 -29.32 16.55 -12.03
N PHE A 452 -28.43 17.17 -12.82
CA PHE A 452 -26.97 17.16 -12.58
C PHE A 452 -26.58 17.60 -11.16
N LEU A 453 -27.27 18.61 -10.61
CA LEU A 453 -26.97 19.13 -9.29
C LEU A 453 -27.24 18.10 -8.17
N GLU A 454 -28.12 17.13 -8.39
CA GLU A 454 -28.39 16.07 -7.42
C GLU A 454 -27.16 15.18 -7.23
N VAL A 455 -26.38 14.94 -8.28
CA VAL A 455 -25.13 14.16 -8.21
C VAL A 455 -24.07 14.87 -7.37
N LEU A 456 -24.06 16.21 -7.36
CA LEU A 456 -23.10 16.99 -6.56
C LEU A 456 -23.43 17.01 -5.06
N ASN A 457 -24.64 16.60 -4.67
CA ASN A 457 -25.01 16.47 -3.26
C ASN A 457 -24.56 15.13 -2.66
N GLU A 458 -24.00 14.25 -3.48
CA GLU A 458 -23.48 12.97 -3.04
C GLU A 458 -22.10 13.09 -2.39
N ASN A 459 -21.75 12.10 -1.57
CA ASN A 459 -20.41 12.04 -0.99
C ASN A 459 -19.34 11.82 -2.07
N LYS A 460 -18.09 12.12 -1.71
CA LYS A 460 -16.92 12.06 -2.60
C LYS A 460 -16.81 10.77 -3.43
N PHE A 461 -16.98 9.60 -2.82
CA PHE A 461 -16.82 8.31 -3.50
C PHE A 461 -17.98 8.02 -4.45
N GLU A 462 -19.19 8.36 -4.02
CA GLU A 462 -20.40 8.17 -4.82
C GLU A 462 -20.40 9.10 -6.04
N LEU A 463 -19.99 10.36 -5.88
CA LEU A 463 -19.78 11.28 -7.00
C LEU A 463 -18.82 10.67 -8.04
N LEU A 464 -17.68 10.12 -7.59
CA LEU A 464 -16.67 9.52 -8.46
C LEU A 464 -17.14 8.28 -9.24
N LYS A 465 -18.16 7.58 -8.73
CA LYS A 465 -18.78 6.42 -9.39
C LYS A 465 -19.95 6.80 -10.29
N LEU A 466 -20.74 7.78 -9.87
CA LEU A 466 -21.98 8.17 -10.56
C LEU A 466 -21.72 9.09 -11.75
N PHE A 467 -20.80 10.06 -11.62
CA PHE A 467 -20.54 11.04 -12.67
C PHE A 467 -19.78 10.44 -13.85
N THR A 468 -20.24 10.71 -15.08
CA THR A 468 -19.61 10.20 -16.29
C THR A 468 -18.38 11.03 -16.64
N MET A 469 -17.20 10.46 -16.47
CA MET A 469 -15.96 10.96 -17.09
C MET A 469 -15.66 10.13 -18.34
N THR A 470 -15.87 10.70 -19.52
CA THR A 470 -15.52 10.08 -20.81
C THR A 470 -14.12 10.46 -21.27
N GLY A 471 -13.44 9.51 -21.89
CA GLY A 471 -12.22 9.80 -22.60
C GLY A 471 -11.55 8.59 -23.22
N ILE A 472 -10.23 8.69 -23.42
CA ILE A 472 -9.44 7.68 -24.13
C ILE A 472 -9.11 6.54 -23.15
N PRO A 473 -9.57 5.30 -23.43
CA PRO A 473 -9.20 4.14 -22.64
C PRO A 473 -7.75 3.71 -22.90
N VAL A 474 -6.97 3.60 -21.82
CA VAL A 474 -5.57 3.19 -21.85
C VAL A 474 -5.30 2.10 -20.82
N TYR A 475 -4.30 1.27 -21.10
CA TYR A 475 -3.73 0.36 -20.12
C TYR A 475 -2.46 0.97 -19.52
N ALA A 476 -2.55 1.34 -18.25
CA ALA A 476 -1.46 1.92 -17.48
C ALA A 476 -1.44 1.27 -16.08
N PRO A 477 -0.48 0.37 -15.78
CA PRO A 477 -0.34 -0.19 -14.45
C PRO A 477 -0.05 0.93 -13.45
N VAL A 478 -0.87 1.05 -12.40
CA VAL A 478 -0.74 2.17 -11.45
C VAL A 478 0.37 1.82 -10.46
N ARG A 479 1.44 2.64 -10.45
CA ARG A 479 2.58 2.46 -9.54
C ARG A 479 2.66 3.59 -8.53
N ASP A 480 3.28 3.35 -7.38
CA ASP A 480 3.57 4.38 -6.38
C ASP A 480 4.30 5.59 -6.97
N SER A 481 5.22 5.35 -7.92
CA SER A 481 5.94 6.41 -8.60
C SER A 481 5.02 7.36 -9.37
N SER A 482 3.97 6.84 -10.02
CA SER A 482 2.98 7.65 -10.74
C SER A 482 2.00 8.37 -9.82
N GLN A 483 1.78 7.85 -8.61
CA GLN A 483 0.99 8.53 -7.58
C GLN A 483 1.74 9.68 -6.91
N ILE A 484 3.08 9.63 -6.90
CA ILE A 484 3.95 10.72 -6.43
C ILE A 484 4.25 11.73 -7.56
N ASN A 485 4.42 11.24 -8.78
CA ASN A 485 4.75 12.04 -9.95
C ASN A 485 4.01 11.51 -11.19
N PRO A 486 2.89 12.16 -11.58
CA PRO A 486 2.06 11.68 -12.69
C PRO A 486 2.76 11.65 -14.05
N TRP A 487 3.86 12.39 -14.24
CA TRP A 487 4.62 12.35 -15.49
C TRP A 487 5.39 11.04 -15.72
N THR A 488 5.36 10.13 -14.74
CA THR A 488 5.95 8.77 -14.82
C THR A 488 4.93 7.68 -15.17
N ILE A 489 3.67 8.05 -15.48
CA ILE A 489 2.64 7.10 -15.94
C ILE A 489 3.15 6.33 -17.18
N ASN A 490 3.03 5.00 -17.13
CA ASN A 490 3.52 4.09 -18.16
C ASN A 490 2.34 3.52 -18.96
N ILE A 491 2.02 4.14 -20.09
CA ILE A 491 0.96 3.68 -20.99
C ILE A 491 1.50 2.55 -21.88
N LYS A 492 1.13 1.32 -21.54
CA LYS A 492 1.53 0.12 -22.30
C LYS A 492 0.71 -0.06 -23.58
N ASN A 493 -0.56 0.30 -23.53
CA ASN A 493 -1.49 0.14 -24.65
C ASN A 493 -2.56 1.24 -24.63
N ILE A 494 -3.07 1.61 -25.80
CA ILE A 494 -4.24 2.48 -25.97
C ILE A 494 -5.25 1.68 -26.78
N LEU A 495 -6.47 1.54 -26.27
CA LEU A 495 -7.50 0.79 -26.98
C LEU A 495 -7.81 1.45 -28.34
N VAL A 496 -8.03 0.61 -29.35
CA VAL A 496 -8.33 1.03 -30.73
C VAL A 496 -9.79 0.73 -31.09
N THR A 497 -10.22 1.18 -32.28
CA THR A 497 -11.57 1.00 -32.84
C THR A 497 -12.12 -0.43 -32.63
N PRO A 498 -13.40 -0.60 -32.21
CA PRO A 498 -14.47 0.41 -32.15
C PRO A 498 -14.53 1.26 -30.87
N TYR A 499 -13.68 0.99 -29.88
CA TYR A 499 -13.76 1.58 -28.53
C TYR A 499 -12.82 2.79 -28.37
N THR A 500 -13.03 3.82 -29.18
CA THR A 500 -12.21 5.05 -29.15
C THR A 500 -12.47 5.91 -27.92
N ILE A 501 -13.70 5.87 -27.39
CA ILE A 501 -14.16 6.59 -26.20
C ILE A 501 -14.86 5.62 -25.24
N LEU A 502 -14.44 5.62 -23.97
CA LEU A 502 -15.08 4.91 -22.88
C LEU A 502 -15.25 5.82 -21.67
N SER A 503 -16.07 5.41 -20.71
CA SER A 503 -16.29 6.14 -19.47
C SER A 503 -15.71 5.41 -18.26
N GLN A 504 -15.32 6.18 -17.24
CA GLN A 504 -14.90 5.58 -15.97
C GLN A 504 -16.05 4.77 -15.33
N ARG A 505 -17.31 5.16 -15.54
CA ARG A 505 -18.46 4.40 -15.05
C ARG A 505 -18.56 3.01 -15.66
N ALA A 506 -18.17 2.83 -16.93
CA ALA A 506 -18.12 1.50 -17.54
C ALA A 506 -17.14 0.57 -16.80
N ILE A 507 -16.02 1.12 -16.31
CA ILE A 507 -15.05 0.37 -15.51
C ILE A 507 -15.64 -0.04 -14.17
N GLU A 508 -16.22 0.91 -13.44
CA GLU A 508 -16.80 0.62 -12.12
C GLU A 508 -17.99 -0.34 -12.21
N SER A 509 -18.84 -0.21 -13.23
CA SER A 509 -19.96 -1.13 -13.46
C SER A 509 -19.48 -2.57 -13.75
N PHE A 510 -18.39 -2.73 -14.50
CA PHE A 510 -17.82 -4.05 -14.80
C PHE A 510 -17.28 -4.71 -13.53
N VAL A 511 -16.53 -3.95 -12.71
CA VAL A 511 -15.97 -4.44 -11.44
C VAL A 511 -17.09 -4.86 -10.48
N GLU A 512 -18.16 -4.07 -10.36
CA GLU A 512 -19.31 -4.41 -9.52
C GLU A 512 -20.02 -5.71 -9.96
N SER A 513 -20.04 -6.00 -11.26
CA SER A 513 -20.66 -7.22 -11.80
C SER A 513 -19.83 -8.49 -11.61
N CYS A 514 -18.51 -8.38 -11.53
CA CYS A 514 -17.61 -9.53 -11.43
C CYS A 514 -17.35 -9.99 -9.99
N GLY A 515 -17.74 -9.23 -8.97
CA GLY A 515 -17.69 -9.66 -7.56
C GLY A 515 -16.29 -9.89 -6.96
N GLU A 516 -15.22 -9.74 -7.73
CA GLU A 516 -13.84 -9.96 -7.29
C GLU A 516 -13.24 -8.67 -6.70
N ALA A 517 -13.27 -8.55 -5.38
CA ALA A 517 -12.68 -7.45 -4.62
C ALA A 517 -11.13 -7.46 -4.56
N GLY A 518 -10.45 -8.05 -5.55
CA GLY A 518 -9.03 -8.47 -5.41
C GLY A 518 -8.02 -8.00 -6.45
N PHE A 519 -8.41 -7.31 -7.53
CA PHE A 519 -7.43 -6.86 -8.53
C PHE A 519 -6.88 -5.47 -8.20
N GLU A 520 -5.64 -5.40 -7.72
CA GLU A 520 -4.90 -4.15 -7.42
C GLU A 520 -4.89 -3.14 -8.58
N ASP A 521 -5.10 -3.58 -9.83
CA ASP A 521 -5.08 -2.74 -11.04
C ASP A 521 -6.45 -2.62 -11.78
N LYS A 522 -7.54 -3.25 -11.31
CA LYS A 522 -8.88 -3.28 -11.96
C LYS A 522 -8.84 -3.42 -13.50
N ASP A 523 -8.10 -4.39 -14.00
CA ASP A 523 -7.92 -4.56 -15.44
C ASP A 523 -9.16 -5.14 -16.13
N ILE A 524 -9.59 -4.51 -17.23
CA ILE A 524 -10.74 -4.94 -18.02
C ILE A 524 -10.27 -5.36 -19.40
N PHE A 525 -10.80 -6.48 -19.87
CA PHE A 525 -10.65 -6.97 -21.25
C PHE A 525 -11.98 -6.82 -21.97
N VAL A 526 -12.00 -6.04 -23.05
CA VAL A 526 -13.20 -5.93 -23.89
C VAL A 526 -13.43 -7.23 -24.67
N GLU A 527 -12.34 -7.87 -25.11
CA GLU A 527 -12.37 -9.19 -25.77
C GLU A 527 -11.56 -10.19 -24.94
N ARG A 528 -12.22 -11.29 -24.52
CA ARG A 528 -11.54 -12.37 -23.79
C ARG A 528 -10.38 -12.92 -24.63
N ASN A 529 -9.17 -12.94 -24.06
CA ASN A 529 -7.90 -13.39 -24.68
C ASN A 529 -7.23 -12.43 -25.67
N ASN A 530 -7.65 -11.16 -25.77
CA ASN A 530 -6.94 -10.16 -26.56
C ASN A 530 -6.22 -9.16 -25.65
N GLU A 531 -4.90 -9.28 -25.50
CA GLU A 531 -4.10 -8.34 -24.69
C GLU A 531 -4.19 -6.88 -25.18
N ASN A 532 -4.44 -6.68 -26.48
CA ASN A 532 -4.62 -5.34 -27.05
C ASN A 532 -5.99 -4.74 -26.73
N SER A 533 -6.91 -5.53 -26.17
CA SER A 533 -8.22 -5.06 -25.67
C SER A 533 -8.20 -4.68 -24.18
N ARG A 534 -7.05 -4.83 -23.52
CA ARG A 534 -6.86 -4.53 -22.10
C ARG A 534 -6.84 -3.02 -21.87
N PHE A 535 -7.58 -2.57 -20.87
CA PHE A 535 -7.52 -1.20 -20.36
C PHE A 535 -7.90 -1.17 -18.88
N ASN A 536 -7.45 -0.16 -18.17
CA ASN A 536 -7.81 0.06 -16.78
C ASN A 536 -7.98 1.55 -16.46
N VAL A 537 -7.45 2.45 -17.28
CA VAL A 537 -7.49 3.91 -17.07
C VAL A 537 -8.29 4.60 -18.16
N ILE A 538 -9.03 5.64 -17.80
CA ILE A 538 -9.65 6.56 -18.74
C ILE A 538 -8.91 7.89 -18.64
N VAL A 539 -8.35 8.36 -19.75
CA VAL A 539 -7.76 9.70 -19.85
C VAL A 539 -8.86 10.64 -20.36
N PRO A 540 -9.46 11.50 -19.50
CA PRO A 540 -10.58 12.32 -19.92
C PRO A 540 -10.22 13.22 -21.10
N ILE A 541 -11.15 13.41 -22.02
CA ILE A 541 -10.98 14.36 -23.12
C ILE A 541 -12.26 15.16 -23.32
N ILE A 542 -12.10 16.39 -23.79
CA ILE A 542 -13.17 17.34 -24.04
C ILE A 542 -13.20 17.63 -25.54
N PRO A 543 -14.37 17.53 -26.19
CA PRO A 543 -14.54 17.93 -27.58
C PRO A 543 -14.06 19.37 -27.80
N ALA A 544 -13.40 19.64 -28.92
CA ALA A 544 -12.75 20.93 -29.17
C ALA A 544 -13.76 22.09 -29.09
N GLU A 545 -14.97 21.85 -29.55
CA GLU A 545 -16.12 22.74 -29.60
C GLU A 545 -16.60 23.12 -28.18
N ALA A 546 -16.46 22.22 -27.21
CA ALA A 546 -16.88 22.43 -25.82
C ALA A 546 -15.80 23.05 -24.92
N THR A 547 -14.54 23.09 -25.37
CA THR A 547 -13.40 23.54 -24.55
C THR A 547 -13.54 24.97 -24.04
N GLY A 548 -14.01 25.90 -24.88
CA GLY A 548 -14.18 27.31 -24.52
C GLY A 548 -15.11 27.50 -23.32
N VAL A 549 -16.26 26.82 -23.35
CA VAL A 549 -17.27 26.86 -22.28
C VAL A 549 -16.76 26.15 -21.02
N LEU A 550 -16.22 24.94 -21.16
CA LEU A 550 -15.86 24.09 -20.02
C LEU A 550 -14.54 24.48 -19.34
N LYS A 551 -13.74 25.38 -19.92
CA LYS A 551 -12.43 25.82 -19.41
C LYS A 551 -12.44 26.16 -17.91
N ARG A 552 -13.48 26.84 -17.43
CA ARG A 552 -13.60 27.25 -16.02
C ARG A 552 -13.86 26.07 -15.09
N LEU A 553 -14.69 25.11 -15.50
CA LEU A 553 -14.98 23.90 -14.70
C LEU A 553 -13.78 22.97 -14.62
N VAL A 554 -13.08 22.77 -15.73
CA VAL A 554 -11.92 21.87 -15.86
C VAL A 554 -10.75 22.27 -14.94
N ARG A 555 -10.72 23.53 -14.50
CA ARG A 555 -9.68 24.08 -13.62
C ARG A 555 -10.01 24.02 -12.15
N THR A 556 -11.19 23.53 -11.78
CA THR A 556 -11.57 23.34 -10.38
C THR A 556 -10.82 22.17 -9.76
N ASN A 557 -10.72 22.17 -8.43
CA ASN A 557 -10.22 21.03 -7.68
C ASN A 557 -11.15 19.82 -7.81
N LEU A 558 -12.46 20.03 -7.87
CA LEU A 558 -13.43 18.95 -8.07
C LEU A 558 -13.21 18.21 -9.39
N TYR A 559 -13.01 18.94 -10.50
CA TYR A 559 -12.64 18.32 -11.77
C TYR A 559 -11.28 17.61 -11.69
N SER A 560 -10.30 18.24 -11.02
CA SER A 560 -8.98 17.64 -10.82
C SER A 560 -9.06 16.33 -10.03
N LEU A 561 -9.92 16.26 -9.00
CA LEU A 561 -10.22 15.05 -8.24
C LEU A 561 -10.82 13.97 -9.15
N MET A 562 -11.85 14.29 -9.94
CA MET A 562 -12.48 13.35 -10.87
C MET A 562 -11.49 12.83 -11.92
N ALA A 563 -10.70 13.71 -12.53
CA ALA A 563 -9.70 13.33 -13.52
C ALA A 563 -8.57 12.49 -12.89
N THR A 564 -8.09 12.87 -11.71
CA THR A 564 -7.06 12.11 -10.97
C THR A 564 -7.56 10.71 -10.64
N PHE A 565 -8.80 10.57 -10.19
CA PHE A 565 -9.40 9.26 -9.93
C PHE A 565 -9.47 8.41 -11.21
N CYS A 566 -9.86 8.98 -12.35
CA CYS A 566 -9.90 8.25 -13.62
C CYS A 566 -8.54 7.69 -14.04
N ILE A 567 -7.46 8.41 -13.71
CA ILE A 567 -6.07 8.18 -14.13
C ILE A 567 -5.28 7.31 -13.16
N LEU A 568 -5.34 7.64 -11.86
CA LEU A 568 -4.56 7.00 -10.81
C LEU A 568 -5.37 5.98 -10.00
N LYS A 569 -6.68 5.87 -10.23
CA LYS A 569 -7.62 4.99 -9.48
C LYS A 569 -7.60 5.18 -7.97
N ASN A 570 -7.06 6.29 -7.49
CA ASN A 570 -6.95 6.61 -6.09
C ASN A 570 -7.88 7.77 -5.76
N PRO A 571 -9.00 7.53 -5.05
CA PRO A 571 -9.97 8.58 -4.68
C PRO A 571 -9.41 9.55 -3.62
N HIS A 572 -8.27 9.23 -3.01
CA HIS A 572 -7.64 10.04 -1.96
C HIS A 572 -6.62 11.05 -2.49
N ILE A 573 -6.29 11.01 -3.78
CA ILE A 573 -5.29 11.92 -4.38
C ILE A 573 -6.00 12.96 -5.25
N ILE A 574 -5.64 14.23 -5.04
CA ILE A 574 -5.95 15.32 -5.94
C ILE A 574 -4.64 15.85 -6.48
N ASP A 575 -4.35 15.60 -7.75
CA ASP A 575 -3.17 16.13 -8.41
C ASP A 575 -3.57 16.93 -9.65
N VAL A 576 -3.38 18.25 -9.57
CA VAL A 576 -3.73 19.19 -10.64
C VAL A 576 -2.93 18.97 -11.93
N ASN A 577 -1.80 18.25 -11.87
CA ASN A 577 -0.95 17.91 -13.01
C ASN A 577 -1.26 16.51 -13.57
N ALA A 578 -1.98 15.64 -12.86
CA ALA A 578 -2.22 14.27 -13.31
C ALA A 578 -2.92 14.21 -14.67
N HIS A 579 -3.90 15.07 -14.89
CA HIS A 579 -4.63 15.09 -16.16
C HIS A 579 -3.74 15.51 -17.34
N ILE A 580 -3.00 16.62 -17.22
CA ILE A 580 -2.13 17.08 -18.30
C ILE A 580 -0.96 16.13 -18.57
N ALA A 581 -0.43 15.48 -17.53
CA ALA A 581 0.57 14.44 -17.68
C ALA A 581 0.03 13.23 -18.47
N ALA A 582 -1.18 12.74 -18.12
CA ALA A 582 -1.81 11.64 -18.84
C ALA A 582 -2.13 11.99 -20.30
N LEU A 583 -2.60 13.21 -20.57
CA LEU A 583 -2.80 13.72 -21.94
C LEU A 583 -1.48 13.68 -22.74
N GLY A 584 -0.39 14.19 -22.16
CA GLY A 584 0.94 14.18 -22.80
C GLY A 584 1.49 12.76 -23.04
N CYS A 585 1.36 11.86 -22.05
CA CYS A 585 1.77 10.46 -22.22
C CYS A 585 0.97 9.77 -23.33
N THR A 586 -0.34 10.01 -23.38
CA THR A 586 -1.24 9.44 -24.40
C THR A 586 -0.93 10.00 -25.78
N TRP A 587 -0.60 11.29 -25.85
CA TRP A 587 -0.19 11.97 -27.08
C TRP A 587 1.11 11.38 -27.65
N VAL A 588 2.18 11.28 -26.84
CA VAL A 588 3.47 10.71 -27.28
C VAL A 588 3.29 9.29 -27.83
N LYS A 589 2.50 8.45 -27.15
CA LYS A 589 2.21 7.09 -27.64
C LYS A 589 1.39 7.08 -28.92
N SER A 590 0.42 7.98 -29.06
CA SER A 590 -0.41 8.07 -30.27
C SER A 590 0.41 8.43 -31.50
N ILE A 591 1.33 9.41 -31.40
CA ILE A 591 2.19 9.79 -32.53
C ILE A 591 3.27 8.74 -32.82
N SER A 592 3.76 8.02 -31.80
CA SER A 592 4.81 7.01 -31.96
C SER A 592 4.29 5.74 -32.62
N HIS A 593 3.06 5.32 -32.31
CA HIS A 593 2.43 4.16 -32.95
C HIS A 593 1.85 4.48 -34.34
N HIS A 594 1.50 5.75 -34.60
CA HIS A 594 0.89 6.19 -35.86
C HIS A 594 1.56 7.47 -36.39
N PRO A 595 2.70 7.32 -37.10
CA PRO A 595 3.40 8.44 -37.75
C PRO A 595 2.50 9.21 -38.73
N PRO A 596 2.80 10.50 -39.00
CA PRO A 596 1.96 11.37 -39.84
C PRO A 596 1.61 10.80 -41.22
N GLU A 597 2.54 10.08 -41.86
CA GLU A 597 2.43 9.54 -43.22
C GLU A 597 1.30 8.51 -43.38
N ASN A 598 1.02 7.71 -42.34
CA ASN A 598 0.06 6.60 -42.38
C ASN A 598 -1.00 6.70 -41.26
N ARG A 599 -1.30 7.91 -40.79
CA ARG A 599 -2.17 8.13 -39.62
C ARG A 599 -3.66 7.97 -39.97
N PRO A 600 -4.38 7.00 -39.35
CA PRO A 600 -5.82 6.83 -39.55
C PRO A 600 -6.63 8.05 -39.05
N GLY A 601 -7.83 8.25 -39.61
CA GLY A 601 -8.73 9.37 -39.26
C GLY A 601 -9.03 9.47 -37.76
N TYR A 602 -9.43 8.36 -37.12
CA TYR A 602 -9.74 8.33 -35.69
C TYR A 602 -8.55 8.72 -34.79
N ILE A 603 -7.30 8.49 -35.23
CA ILE A 603 -6.10 8.95 -34.50
C ILE A 603 -5.93 10.46 -34.66
N LYS A 604 -6.24 11.03 -35.83
CA LYS A 604 -6.22 12.50 -36.02
C LYS A 604 -7.24 13.19 -35.12
N ASP A 605 -8.44 12.63 -35.00
CA ASP A 605 -9.48 13.17 -34.13
C ASP A 605 -9.08 13.05 -32.66
N ARG A 606 -8.51 11.90 -32.25
CA ARG A 606 -7.93 11.71 -30.91
C ARG A 606 -6.89 12.77 -30.57
N LEU A 607 -5.93 13.01 -31.47
CA LEU A 607 -4.88 14.03 -31.27
C LEU A 607 -5.48 15.43 -31.17
N ARG A 608 -6.48 15.76 -31.99
CA ARG A 608 -7.21 17.03 -31.90
C ARG A 608 -7.87 17.22 -30.53
N SER A 609 -8.54 16.18 -30.00
CA SER A 609 -9.16 16.23 -28.68
C SER A 609 -8.13 16.33 -27.55
N LEU A 610 -7.01 15.62 -27.66
CA LEU A 610 -5.90 15.72 -26.70
C LEU A 610 -5.34 17.16 -26.66
N ASP A 611 -5.09 17.75 -27.82
CA ASP A 611 -4.55 19.10 -27.94
C ASP A 611 -5.53 20.15 -27.40
N ALA A 612 -6.81 20.06 -27.80
CA ALA A 612 -7.85 20.98 -27.36
C ALA A 612 -8.03 20.91 -25.82
N THR A 613 -8.04 19.70 -25.26
CA THR A 613 -8.16 19.50 -23.80
C THR A 613 -6.92 20.02 -23.08
N ALA A 614 -5.71 19.77 -23.59
CA ALA A 614 -4.47 20.22 -22.94
C ALA A 614 -4.32 21.76 -22.95
N LYS A 615 -4.77 22.43 -24.02
CA LYS A 615 -4.79 23.90 -24.12
C LYS A 615 -5.60 24.57 -23.02
N LEU A 616 -6.54 23.87 -22.40
CA LEU A 616 -7.27 24.35 -21.22
C LEU A 616 -6.40 24.55 -19.99
N TYR A 617 -5.13 24.14 -19.99
CA TYR A 617 -4.22 24.29 -18.85
C TYR A 617 -3.07 25.26 -19.09
N MET A 618 -2.83 25.68 -20.35
CA MET A 618 -1.56 26.31 -20.75
C MET A 618 -1.31 27.71 -20.16
N ASP A 619 -2.34 28.43 -19.73
CA ASP A 619 -2.19 29.73 -19.07
C ASP A 619 -1.95 29.62 -17.54
N ARG A 620 -1.90 28.41 -16.97
CA ARG A 620 -1.60 28.22 -15.54
C ARG A 620 -0.18 28.72 -15.27
N ASN A 621 -0.02 29.57 -14.24
CA ASN A 621 1.25 30.22 -13.90
C ASN A 621 2.47 29.27 -13.91
N ALA A 622 2.33 28.06 -13.33
CA ALA A 622 3.42 27.09 -13.29
C ALA A 622 3.83 26.56 -14.69
N ILE A 623 2.86 26.37 -15.58
CA ILE A 623 3.10 25.91 -16.96
C ILE A 623 3.68 27.07 -17.78
N THR A 624 3.10 28.27 -17.68
CA THR A 624 3.63 29.48 -18.34
C THR A 624 5.08 29.76 -17.95
N GLN A 625 5.40 29.63 -16.66
CA GLN A 625 6.78 29.76 -16.17
C GLN A 625 7.70 28.69 -16.79
N TYR A 626 7.27 27.43 -16.81
CA TYR A 626 8.04 26.35 -17.43
C TYR A 626 8.27 26.56 -18.92
N LEU A 627 7.24 26.96 -19.66
CA LEU A 627 7.33 27.31 -21.08
C LEU A 627 8.31 28.46 -21.33
N ASN A 628 8.25 29.52 -20.54
CA ASN A 628 9.17 30.65 -20.70
C ASN A 628 10.63 30.23 -20.50
N VAL A 629 10.91 29.40 -19.50
CA VAL A 629 12.26 28.84 -19.30
C VAL A 629 12.63 27.89 -20.44
N LEU A 630 11.69 27.10 -20.96
CA LEU A 630 11.93 26.20 -22.09
C LEU A 630 12.27 26.96 -23.39
N VAL A 631 11.66 28.12 -23.61
CA VAL A 631 11.94 28.99 -24.76
C VAL A 631 13.26 29.73 -24.60
N CYS A 632 13.52 30.34 -23.44
CA CYS A 632 14.68 31.20 -23.22
C CYS A 632 15.95 30.43 -22.83
N GLU A 633 15.82 29.38 -22.01
CA GLU A 633 16.91 28.63 -21.40
C GLU A 633 16.62 27.10 -21.45
N PRO A 634 16.52 26.48 -22.64
CA PRO A 634 16.09 25.09 -22.79
C PRO A 634 16.98 24.09 -22.04
N LYS A 635 18.29 24.37 -21.93
CA LYS A 635 19.23 23.58 -21.11
C LYS A 635 18.79 23.52 -19.63
N GLN A 636 18.26 24.61 -19.06
CA GLN A 636 17.75 24.62 -17.68
C GLN A 636 16.40 23.91 -17.56
N ALA A 637 15.48 24.14 -18.50
CA ALA A 637 14.16 23.53 -18.49
C ALA A 637 14.18 22.00 -18.63
N LEU A 638 15.24 21.43 -19.20
CA LEU A 638 15.43 19.99 -19.36
C LEU A 638 16.20 19.32 -18.22
N MET A 639 16.68 20.05 -17.21
CA MET A 639 17.38 19.44 -16.07
C MET A 639 16.42 18.69 -15.16
N THR A 640 16.85 17.53 -14.64
CA THR A 640 16.06 16.80 -13.62
C THR A 640 15.85 17.63 -12.35
N GLU A 641 16.83 18.43 -11.94
CA GLU A 641 16.73 19.39 -10.84
C GLU A 641 17.64 20.60 -11.13
N SER A 642 17.05 21.81 -11.16
CA SER A 642 17.78 23.06 -11.30
C SER A 642 18.11 23.66 -9.93
N THR A 643 19.30 24.24 -9.78
CA THR A 643 19.65 25.07 -8.62
C THR A 643 19.14 26.50 -8.73
N ASN A 644 18.72 26.91 -9.92
CA ASN A 644 18.21 28.25 -10.17
C ASN A 644 16.74 28.31 -9.77
N THR A 645 16.39 29.29 -8.95
CA THR A 645 15.01 29.62 -8.63
C THR A 645 14.46 30.60 -9.64
N TYR A 646 13.28 30.30 -10.18
CA TYR A 646 12.52 31.20 -11.04
C TYR A 646 11.22 31.52 -10.31
N ASN A 647 11.05 32.77 -9.87
CA ASN A 647 9.94 33.21 -9.03
C ASN A 647 9.75 32.32 -7.77
N ASP A 648 10.82 32.15 -6.99
CA ASP A 648 10.86 31.37 -5.74
C ASP A 648 10.57 29.86 -5.88
N ARG A 649 10.59 29.32 -7.11
CA ARG A 649 10.44 27.88 -7.38
C ARG A 649 11.65 27.33 -8.13
N THR A 650 12.16 26.19 -7.66
CA THR A 650 13.16 25.43 -8.41
C THR A 650 12.50 24.71 -9.58
N MET A 651 13.09 24.87 -10.77
CA MET A 651 12.59 24.22 -11.97
C MET A 651 13.02 22.76 -12.01
N LYS A 652 12.07 21.88 -12.33
CA LYS A 652 12.27 20.44 -12.43
C LYS A 652 11.63 19.90 -13.70
N CYS A 653 12.37 19.09 -14.44
CA CYS A 653 11.88 18.31 -15.55
C CYS A 653 11.69 16.86 -15.13
N GLU A 654 10.49 16.57 -14.66
CA GLU A 654 10.05 15.27 -14.12
C GLU A 654 10.13 14.13 -15.14
N SER A 655 9.96 14.45 -16.43
CA SER A 655 9.86 13.51 -17.54
C SER A 655 10.15 14.24 -18.86
N LEU A 656 10.67 13.53 -19.86
CA LEU A 656 10.91 14.13 -21.18
C LEU A 656 9.63 14.27 -22.01
N ILE A 657 8.55 13.61 -21.61
CA ILE A 657 7.21 13.78 -22.20
C ILE A 657 6.72 15.22 -22.03
N LYS A 658 6.98 15.83 -20.86
CA LYS A 658 6.55 17.20 -20.52
C LYS A 658 7.07 18.25 -21.51
N PRO A 659 8.39 18.41 -21.74
CA PRO A 659 8.90 19.37 -22.71
C PRO A 659 8.48 19.02 -24.14
N MET A 660 8.50 17.74 -24.54
CA MET A 660 8.07 17.32 -25.88
C MET A 660 6.62 17.75 -26.18
N PHE A 661 5.71 17.52 -25.23
CA PHE A 661 4.29 17.84 -25.39
C PHE A 661 4.04 19.36 -25.34
N PHE A 662 4.71 20.08 -24.45
CA PHE A 662 4.56 21.53 -24.35
C PHE A 662 5.13 22.29 -25.56
N ILE A 663 6.21 21.80 -26.17
CA ILE A 663 6.73 22.35 -27.43
C ILE A 663 5.69 22.17 -28.55
N HIS A 664 5.04 21.01 -28.62
CA HIS A 664 3.97 20.76 -29.60
C HIS A 664 2.79 21.72 -29.42
N LEU A 665 2.27 21.85 -28.20
CA LEU A 665 1.10 22.69 -27.93
C LEU A 665 1.33 24.18 -28.24
N GLU A 666 2.58 24.62 -28.20
CA GLU A 666 3.02 26.00 -28.41
C GLU A 666 4.02 26.10 -29.58
N ALA A 667 3.88 25.26 -30.61
CA ALA A 667 4.83 25.13 -31.71
C ALA A 667 5.16 26.47 -32.38
N GLU A 668 4.19 27.37 -32.46
CA GLU A 668 4.34 28.75 -32.96
C GLU A 668 5.36 29.62 -32.21
N LYS A 669 5.69 29.29 -30.95
CA LYS A 669 6.70 29.99 -30.15
C LYS A 669 8.13 29.52 -30.44
N PHE A 670 8.30 28.43 -31.19
CA PHE A 670 9.60 27.84 -31.49
C PHE A 670 9.91 27.97 -32.98
N SER A 671 11.03 28.63 -33.29
CA SER A 671 11.56 28.61 -34.66
C SER A 671 12.07 27.22 -35.03
N GLU A 672 12.08 26.89 -36.33
CA GLU A 672 12.63 25.63 -36.85
C GLU A 672 14.05 25.34 -36.32
N LYS A 673 14.90 26.38 -36.26
CA LYS A 673 16.26 26.29 -35.70
C LYS A 673 16.27 25.96 -34.21
N GLN A 674 15.36 26.54 -33.43
CA GLN A 674 15.24 26.23 -32.00
C GLN A 674 14.74 24.80 -31.80
N THR A 675 13.77 24.34 -32.57
CA THR A 675 13.23 22.98 -32.53
C THR A 675 14.31 21.94 -32.89
N ALA A 676 15.13 22.21 -33.92
CA ALA A 676 16.29 21.40 -34.27
C ALA A 676 17.33 21.31 -33.15
N ASN A 677 17.60 22.42 -32.45
CA ASN A 677 18.49 22.43 -31.29
C ASN A 677 17.91 21.63 -30.11
N LEU A 678 16.60 21.75 -29.87
CA LEU A 678 15.89 21.02 -28.83
C LEU A 678 15.93 19.50 -29.05
N LEU A 679 15.88 19.03 -30.30
CA LEU A 679 16.05 17.62 -30.62
C LEU A 679 17.37 17.05 -30.06
N ASN A 680 18.49 17.74 -30.28
CA ASN A 680 19.79 17.30 -29.77
C ASN A 680 19.85 17.32 -28.22
N LEU A 681 19.24 18.33 -27.59
CA LEU A 681 19.18 18.40 -26.13
C LEU A 681 18.30 17.28 -25.53
N LEU A 682 17.16 16.97 -26.16
CA LEU A 682 16.29 15.87 -25.75
C LEU A 682 17.00 14.51 -25.89
N LEU A 683 17.75 14.30 -26.97
CA LEU A 683 18.55 13.08 -27.17
C LEU A 683 19.65 12.95 -26.10
N SER A 684 20.41 14.02 -25.87
CA SER A 684 21.44 14.05 -24.83
C SER A 684 20.88 13.74 -23.44
N GLU A 685 19.75 14.33 -23.07
CA GLU A 685 19.11 14.06 -21.78
C GLU A 685 18.46 12.68 -21.69
N PHE A 686 17.85 12.19 -22.76
CA PHE A 686 17.29 10.85 -22.79
C PHE A 686 18.37 9.79 -22.54
N ILE A 687 19.48 9.88 -23.27
CA ILE A 687 20.63 8.98 -23.13
C ILE A 687 21.24 9.17 -21.73
N GLY A 688 21.50 10.41 -21.34
CA GLY A 688 22.06 10.77 -20.05
C GLY A 688 21.29 10.20 -18.85
N ARG A 689 19.97 10.39 -18.83
CA ARG A 689 19.08 9.86 -17.78
C ARG A 689 18.96 8.34 -17.82
N CYS A 690 19.07 7.70 -18.99
CA CYS A 690 19.08 6.23 -19.06
C CYS A 690 20.39 5.62 -18.52
N LEU A 691 21.53 6.31 -18.66
CA LEU A 691 22.84 5.77 -18.30
C LEU A 691 23.35 6.23 -16.92
N SER A 692 22.67 7.18 -16.26
CA SER A 692 23.10 7.79 -14.98
C SER A 692 23.39 6.78 -13.85
N ASN A 693 22.69 5.64 -13.83
CA ASN A 693 22.81 4.63 -12.77
C ASN A 693 23.72 3.44 -13.10
N ILE A 694 24.32 3.39 -14.30
CA ILE A 694 25.06 2.19 -14.75
C ILE A 694 26.40 2.01 -14.02
N LYS A 695 27.02 3.11 -13.55
CA LYS A 695 28.32 3.06 -12.83
C LYS A 695 28.25 2.45 -11.42
N ASN A 696 27.08 2.37 -10.81
CA ASN A 696 26.93 1.96 -9.41
C ASN A 696 26.86 0.43 -9.22
N LYS A 697 26.98 -0.37 -10.28
CA LYS A 697 27.00 -1.83 -10.18
C LYS A 697 28.45 -2.31 -10.07
N GLU A 698 28.77 -3.02 -8.99
CA GLU A 698 30.07 -3.69 -8.84
C GLU A 698 30.36 -4.54 -10.09
N ASN A 699 31.52 -4.34 -10.72
CA ASN A 699 31.96 -4.97 -11.97
C ASN A 699 31.30 -4.50 -13.28
N ALA A 700 30.61 -3.36 -13.30
CA ALA A 700 30.12 -2.80 -14.58
C ALA A 700 31.27 -2.33 -15.49
N THR A 701 31.25 -2.75 -16.76
CA THR A 701 32.15 -2.29 -17.84
C THR A 701 31.37 -1.45 -18.86
N PRO A 702 30.84 -0.28 -18.48
CA PRO A 702 29.89 0.48 -19.30
C PRO A 702 30.49 0.92 -20.65
N PHE A 703 31.79 1.15 -20.76
CA PHE A 703 32.37 1.54 -22.04
C PHE A 703 32.46 0.36 -23.01
N THR A 704 32.94 -0.79 -22.55
CA THR A 704 32.98 -2.03 -23.33
C THR A 704 31.57 -2.43 -23.79
N ASP A 705 30.59 -2.24 -22.92
CA ASP A 705 29.18 -2.54 -23.12
C ASP A 705 28.49 -1.81 -24.27
N PHE A 706 28.86 -0.55 -24.49
CA PHE A 706 28.26 0.29 -25.52
C PHE A 706 29.15 0.41 -26.75
N PHE A 707 30.47 0.25 -26.61
CA PHE A 707 31.43 0.58 -27.66
C PHE A 707 32.29 -0.58 -28.17
N ALA A 708 32.27 -1.75 -27.52
CA ALA A 708 33.05 -2.92 -27.91
C ALA A 708 32.25 -4.21 -27.75
N PHE A 709 31.09 -4.27 -28.43
CA PHE A 709 30.12 -5.37 -28.30
C PHE A 709 30.69 -6.74 -28.71
N GLU A 710 31.73 -6.77 -29.55
CA GLU A 710 32.43 -8.01 -29.94
C GLU A 710 33.04 -8.74 -28.74
N LEU A 711 33.44 -8.01 -27.68
CA LEU A 711 33.98 -8.59 -26.45
C LEU A 711 32.89 -9.18 -25.53
N ARG A 712 31.60 -9.04 -25.89
CA ARG A 712 30.47 -9.64 -25.19
C ARG A 712 29.94 -10.92 -25.83
N ASP A 713 30.26 -11.16 -27.10
CA ASP A 713 29.97 -12.43 -27.76
C ASP A 713 30.84 -13.52 -27.09
N PRO A 714 30.25 -14.57 -26.48
CA PRO A 714 31.01 -15.57 -25.74
C PRO A 714 32.07 -16.29 -26.59
N GLU A 715 31.78 -16.55 -27.86
CA GLU A 715 32.68 -17.27 -28.76
C GLU A 715 33.81 -16.36 -29.22
N LYS A 716 33.49 -15.13 -29.65
CA LYS A 716 34.52 -14.14 -30.03
C LYS A 716 35.38 -13.73 -28.85
N LYS A 717 34.77 -13.54 -27.68
CA LYS A 717 35.47 -13.27 -26.42
C LYS A 717 36.42 -14.42 -26.10
N LYS A 718 35.96 -15.67 -26.16
CA LYS A 718 36.82 -16.84 -25.89
C LYS A 718 37.98 -16.93 -26.89
N ALA A 719 37.73 -16.82 -28.18
CA ALA A 719 38.78 -16.83 -29.21
C ALA A 719 39.79 -15.69 -29.03
N TRP A 720 39.31 -14.51 -28.65
CA TRP A 720 40.15 -13.35 -28.33
C TRP A 720 40.99 -13.57 -27.07
N LEU A 721 40.41 -14.13 -26.00
CA LEU A 721 41.13 -14.49 -24.77
C LEU A 721 42.20 -15.56 -25.02
N GLU A 722 41.88 -16.62 -25.78
CA GLU A 722 42.78 -17.74 -26.08
C GLU A 722 44.06 -17.28 -26.80
N LYS A 723 43.95 -16.29 -27.70
CA LYS A 723 45.08 -15.70 -28.41
C LYS A 723 46.11 -15.08 -27.46
N PHE A 724 45.65 -14.42 -26.40
CA PHE A 724 46.52 -13.80 -25.40
C PHE A 724 47.00 -14.80 -24.35
N HIS A 725 46.11 -15.69 -23.90
CA HIS A 725 46.43 -16.75 -22.94
C HIS A 725 47.63 -17.59 -23.40
N LYS A 726 47.60 -18.09 -24.65
CA LYS A 726 48.69 -18.92 -25.18
C LYS A 726 50.04 -18.22 -25.14
N ASN A 727 50.09 -16.94 -25.51
CA ASN A 727 51.32 -16.16 -25.53
C ASN A 727 51.87 -15.88 -24.13
N VAL A 728 51.01 -15.52 -23.17
CA VAL A 728 51.43 -15.23 -21.78
C VAL A 728 51.91 -16.50 -21.07
N VAL A 729 51.22 -17.62 -21.27
CA VAL A 729 51.61 -18.92 -20.69
C VAL A 729 52.92 -19.42 -21.32
N GLU A 730 53.07 -19.38 -22.64
CA GLU A 730 54.34 -19.77 -23.29
C GLU A 730 55.50 -18.84 -22.91
N GLY A 731 55.23 -17.54 -22.74
CA GLY A 731 56.19 -16.57 -22.22
C GLY A 731 56.65 -16.92 -20.81
N PHE A 732 55.72 -17.24 -19.91
CA PHE A 732 56.02 -17.62 -18.53
C PHE A 732 56.86 -18.90 -18.48
N LYS A 733 56.50 -19.92 -19.27
CA LYS A 733 57.26 -21.17 -19.40
C LYS A 733 58.71 -20.94 -19.83
N LYS A 734 58.95 -20.00 -20.76
CA LYS A 734 60.30 -19.67 -21.23
C LYS A 734 61.10 -18.85 -20.23
N SER A 735 60.45 -18.02 -19.42
CA SER A 735 61.13 -17.14 -18.45
C SER A 735 61.48 -17.85 -17.14
N SER A 736 60.81 -18.95 -16.82
CA SER A 736 60.90 -19.59 -15.51
C SER A 736 61.44 -21.01 -15.64
N SER A 737 62.77 -21.15 -15.69
CA SER A 737 63.41 -22.47 -15.53
C SER A 737 63.13 -23.03 -14.13
N ASN A 738 62.84 -24.33 -14.03
CA ASN A 738 62.51 -25.10 -12.82
C ASN A 738 61.85 -24.28 -11.70
N LEU A 739 60.52 -24.25 -11.69
CA LEU A 739 59.74 -23.46 -10.72
C LEU A 739 60.08 -23.77 -9.26
N LEU A 740 60.41 -25.03 -8.94
CA LEU A 740 60.74 -25.44 -7.58
C LEU A 740 62.12 -24.92 -7.15
N GLU A 741 63.10 -24.84 -8.06
CA GLU A 741 64.41 -24.24 -7.76
C GLU A 741 64.28 -22.75 -7.48
N THR A 742 63.42 -22.07 -8.23
CA THR A 742 63.27 -20.60 -8.17
C THR A 742 62.39 -20.14 -7.01
N TYR A 743 61.30 -20.86 -6.71
CA TYR A 743 60.29 -20.43 -5.73
C TYR A 743 60.20 -21.42 -4.57
N PHE A 744 60.49 -20.93 -3.37
CA PHE A 744 60.47 -21.73 -2.14
C PHE A 744 59.04 -22.10 -1.70
N THR A 745 58.04 -21.25 -1.95
CA THR A 745 56.63 -21.52 -1.60
C THR A 745 55.67 -21.18 -2.75
N LEU A 746 54.46 -21.75 -2.71
CA LEU A 746 53.37 -21.36 -3.61
C LEU A 746 52.99 -19.87 -3.48
N ASP A 747 53.12 -19.27 -2.28
CA ASP A 747 52.84 -17.84 -2.10
C ASP A 747 53.90 -16.95 -2.80
N ASP A 748 55.17 -17.38 -2.79
CA ASP A 748 56.25 -16.71 -3.53
C ASP A 748 55.99 -16.80 -5.04
N LEU A 749 55.54 -17.98 -5.51
CA LEU A 749 55.15 -18.22 -6.90
C LEU A 749 53.96 -17.33 -7.30
N ARG A 750 52.87 -17.30 -6.54
CA ARG A 750 51.70 -16.44 -6.80
C ARG A 750 52.08 -14.96 -6.85
N THR A 751 52.94 -14.52 -5.94
CA THR A 751 53.44 -13.13 -5.92
C THR A 751 54.26 -12.82 -7.17
N ALA A 752 55.09 -13.77 -7.63
CA ALA A 752 55.88 -13.64 -8.83
C ALA A 752 55.01 -13.64 -10.10
N ILE A 753 54.01 -14.52 -10.19
CA ILE A 753 53.02 -14.57 -11.28
C ILE A 753 52.26 -13.25 -11.36
N LYS A 754 51.83 -12.72 -10.22
CA LYS A 754 51.12 -11.43 -10.19
C LYS A 754 51.97 -10.31 -10.78
N LYS A 755 53.27 -10.26 -10.42
CA LYS A 755 54.24 -9.30 -10.97
C LYS A 755 54.50 -9.54 -12.45
N TYR A 756 54.68 -10.79 -12.87
CA TYR A 756 54.90 -11.18 -14.26
C TYR A 756 53.74 -10.77 -15.15
N VAL A 757 52.52 -11.19 -14.80
CA VAL A 757 51.29 -10.84 -15.54
C VAL A 757 51.13 -9.33 -15.57
N SER A 758 51.35 -8.61 -14.47
CA SER A 758 51.25 -7.15 -14.45
C SER A 758 52.26 -6.47 -15.40
N ASN A 759 53.50 -6.97 -15.47
CA ASN A 759 54.55 -6.43 -16.33
C ASN A 759 54.32 -6.75 -17.82
N ASP A 760 53.92 -7.97 -18.14
CA ASP A 760 53.67 -8.41 -19.52
C ASP A 760 52.46 -7.67 -20.12
N PHE A 761 51.44 -7.42 -19.30
CA PHE A 761 50.26 -6.66 -19.72
C PHE A 761 50.52 -5.19 -20.01
N ASN A 762 51.52 -4.56 -19.38
CA ASN A 762 51.91 -3.19 -19.73
C ASN A 762 52.43 -3.12 -21.18
N THR A 763 53.11 -4.17 -21.65
CA THR A 763 53.58 -4.31 -23.03
C THR A 763 52.43 -4.70 -23.97
N LEU A 764 51.49 -5.52 -23.50
CA LEU A 764 50.35 -6.03 -24.26
C LEU A 764 49.23 -5.00 -24.47
N SER A 765 49.09 -4.02 -23.57
CA SER A 765 48.06 -2.97 -23.61
C SER A 765 48.05 -2.18 -24.92
N ASN A 766 49.23 -1.95 -25.52
CA ASN A 766 49.36 -1.28 -26.81
C ASN A 766 48.82 -2.14 -27.95
N ASN A 767 49.11 -3.45 -27.95
CA ASN A 767 48.61 -4.40 -28.95
C ASN A 767 47.10 -4.64 -28.84
N ILE A 768 46.56 -4.62 -27.62
CA ILE A 768 45.12 -4.73 -27.36
C ILE A 768 44.38 -3.51 -27.94
N THR A 769 44.94 -2.32 -27.77
CA THR A 769 44.35 -1.06 -28.25
C THR A 769 44.17 -1.01 -29.76
N GLU A 770 44.99 -1.73 -30.53
CA GLU A 770 44.91 -1.79 -31.99
C GLU A 770 43.92 -2.84 -32.51
N GLN A 771 43.57 -3.84 -31.70
CA GLN A 771 42.73 -4.97 -32.12
C GLN A 771 41.25 -4.81 -31.75
N ILE A 772 40.88 -3.87 -30.88
CA ILE A 772 39.48 -3.64 -30.49
C ILE A 772 38.81 -2.67 -31.45
N THR A 773 37.78 -3.15 -32.14
CA THR A 773 36.89 -2.30 -32.94
C THR A 773 36.02 -1.46 -32.00
N ILE A 774 36.11 -0.13 -32.13
CA ILE A 774 35.30 0.82 -31.36
C ILE A 774 34.16 1.31 -32.24
N ALA A 775 32.93 0.90 -31.93
CA ALA A 775 31.71 1.30 -32.63
C ALA A 775 30.51 1.28 -31.67
N LEU A 776 29.53 2.16 -31.88
CA LEU A 776 28.38 2.24 -30.98
C LEU A 776 27.40 1.09 -31.22
N ASN A 777 26.99 0.40 -30.16
CA ASN A 777 25.99 -0.67 -30.23
C ASN A 777 24.58 -0.08 -30.40
N MET A 778 24.17 0.14 -31.66
CA MET A 778 22.86 0.69 -32.01
C MET A 778 21.67 -0.17 -31.55
N ASN A 779 21.83 -1.50 -31.49
CA ASN A 779 20.78 -2.39 -30.95
C ASN A 779 20.54 -2.09 -29.47
N LYS A 780 21.60 -1.92 -28.67
CA LYS A 780 21.48 -1.55 -27.26
C LYS A 780 20.87 -0.17 -27.07
N MET A 781 21.19 0.78 -27.95
CA MET A 781 20.57 2.11 -27.97
C MET A 781 19.05 2.06 -28.18
N GLY A 782 18.58 1.19 -29.09
CA GLY A 782 17.16 0.98 -29.35
C GLY A 782 16.37 0.44 -28.14
N HIS A 783 17.04 -0.19 -27.18
CA HIS A 783 16.43 -0.77 -25.97
C HIS A 783 16.58 0.10 -24.71
N LEU A 784 17.17 1.30 -24.81
CA LEU A 784 17.28 2.21 -23.66
C LEU A 784 15.89 2.62 -23.16
N LYS A 785 15.70 2.52 -21.84
CA LYS A 785 14.47 2.92 -21.16
C LYS A 785 14.74 3.27 -19.69
N ASN A 786 14.20 4.39 -19.23
CA ASN A 786 14.18 4.75 -17.80
C ASN A 786 12.84 5.43 -17.45
N LEU A 787 11.90 4.64 -16.91
CA LEU A 787 10.55 5.13 -16.56
C LEU A 787 10.57 6.22 -15.48
N ALA A 788 11.44 6.11 -14.49
CA ALA A 788 11.45 6.99 -13.33
C ALA A 788 11.99 8.39 -13.67
N SER A 789 12.92 8.49 -14.61
CA SER A 789 13.57 9.76 -14.96
C SER A 789 13.20 10.31 -16.34
N CYS A 790 12.87 9.46 -17.32
CA CYS A 790 12.51 9.92 -18.67
C CYS A 790 11.00 9.87 -18.94
N GLY A 791 10.23 9.16 -18.11
CA GLY A 791 8.88 8.70 -18.46
C GLY A 791 8.92 7.47 -19.38
N ASP A 792 7.77 7.07 -19.92
CA ASP A 792 7.69 5.97 -20.88
C ASP A 792 8.06 6.41 -22.31
N VAL A 793 9.29 6.91 -22.44
CA VAL A 793 9.89 7.39 -23.70
C VAL A 793 10.95 6.40 -24.18
N ARG A 794 11.01 6.19 -25.49
CA ARG A 794 12.08 5.50 -26.21
C ARG A 794 12.73 6.44 -27.23
N LEU A 795 13.88 6.03 -27.76
CA LEU A 795 14.56 6.77 -28.82
C LEU A 795 13.68 6.94 -30.07
N SER A 796 12.86 5.92 -30.41
CA SER A 796 11.85 6.00 -31.48
C SER A 796 10.81 7.08 -31.25
N ASP A 797 10.43 7.34 -30.00
CA ASP A 797 9.36 8.26 -29.65
C ASP A 797 9.85 9.71 -29.82
N ILE A 798 11.13 9.98 -29.54
CA ILE A 798 11.78 11.26 -29.82
C ILE A 798 11.87 11.50 -31.35
N LYS A 799 12.10 10.44 -32.13
CA LYS A 799 12.11 10.53 -33.60
C LYS A 799 10.72 10.86 -34.14
N ALA A 800 9.70 10.17 -33.65
CA ALA A 800 8.31 10.44 -34.01
C ALA A 800 7.88 11.86 -33.64
N TRP A 801 8.32 12.35 -32.47
CA TRP A 801 8.13 13.75 -32.08
C TRP A 801 8.80 14.73 -33.04
N ALA A 802 10.05 14.48 -33.46
CA ALA A 802 10.74 15.36 -34.39
C ALA A 802 10.02 15.44 -35.76
N MET A 803 9.47 14.32 -36.22
CA MET A 803 8.63 14.26 -37.41
C MET A 803 7.32 15.04 -37.23
N GLU A 804 6.67 14.91 -36.08
CA GLU A 804 5.44 15.66 -35.76
C GLU A 804 5.69 17.17 -35.74
N MET A 805 6.86 17.59 -35.22
CA MET A 805 7.30 18.98 -35.20
C MET A 805 7.84 19.49 -36.55
N GLN A 806 7.74 18.70 -37.62
CA GLN A 806 8.19 19.05 -38.97
C GLN A 806 9.68 19.43 -39.04
N VAL A 807 10.52 18.83 -38.18
CA VAL A 807 11.97 19.00 -38.28
C VAL A 807 12.45 18.38 -39.59
N PRO A 808 13.32 19.05 -40.38
CA PRO A 808 13.79 18.52 -41.65
C PRO A 808 14.38 17.12 -41.52
N GLU A 809 14.06 16.23 -42.45
CA GLU A 809 14.54 14.84 -42.43
C GLU A 809 16.08 14.75 -42.43
N SER A 810 16.76 15.70 -43.09
CA SER A 810 18.22 15.81 -43.06
C SER A 810 18.76 16.09 -41.65
N THR A 811 18.09 16.94 -40.87
CA THR A 811 18.43 17.26 -39.48
C THR A 811 18.16 16.08 -38.56
N ILE A 812 17.01 15.39 -38.74
CA ILE A 812 16.71 14.17 -37.97
C ILE A 812 17.76 13.10 -38.26
N THR A 813 18.09 12.88 -39.53
CA THR A 813 19.11 11.90 -39.95
C THR A 813 20.48 12.23 -39.35
N ALA A 814 20.88 13.50 -39.36
CA ALA A 814 22.13 13.93 -38.73
C ALA A 814 22.15 13.76 -37.21
N ALA A 815 21.04 14.04 -36.52
CA ALA A 815 20.95 13.87 -35.06
C ALA A 815 21.00 12.39 -34.62
N TYR A 816 20.55 11.49 -35.48
CA TYR A 816 20.58 10.03 -35.26
C TYR A 816 21.79 9.34 -35.90
N ASP A 817 22.72 10.12 -36.47
CA ASP A 817 23.99 9.59 -36.97
C ASP A 817 24.77 8.91 -35.83
N GLU A 818 25.46 7.83 -36.16
CA GLU A 818 26.21 7.05 -35.16
C GLU A 818 27.24 7.91 -34.43
N ARG A 819 27.92 8.84 -35.12
CA ARG A 819 28.93 9.70 -34.49
C ARG A 819 28.31 10.65 -33.47
N GLN A 820 27.13 11.19 -33.76
CA GLN A 820 26.44 12.09 -32.86
C GLN A 820 25.94 11.36 -31.61
N LEU A 821 25.31 10.20 -31.79
CA LEU A 821 24.89 9.36 -30.67
C LEU A 821 26.08 8.84 -29.85
N PHE A 822 27.22 8.57 -30.49
CA PHE A 822 28.46 8.18 -29.83
C PHE A 822 28.92 9.26 -28.85
N VAL A 823 28.90 10.53 -29.27
CA VAL A 823 29.22 11.67 -28.40
C VAL A 823 28.28 11.70 -27.20
N HIS A 824 26.97 11.64 -27.41
CA HIS A 824 26.00 11.67 -26.30
C HIS A 824 26.17 10.51 -25.30
N VAL A 825 26.44 9.29 -25.77
CA VAL A 825 26.72 8.15 -24.89
C VAL A 825 28.04 8.34 -24.13
N CYS A 826 29.08 8.82 -24.80
CA CYS A 826 30.36 9.13 -24.17
C CYS A 826 30.19 10.17 -23.04
N GLU A 827 29.47 11.26 -23.30
CA GLU A 827 29.18 12.31 -22.34
C GLU A 827 28.32 11.82 -21.18
N ALA A 828 27.28 11.03 -21.46
CA ALA A 828 26.47 10.40 -20.43
C ALA A 828 27.28 9.51 -19.48
N LEU A 829 28.25 8.77 -20.02
CA LEU A 829 29.17 7.97 -19.23
C LEU A 829 30.27 8.79 -18.56
N LYS A 830 30.65 9.97 -19.07
CA LYS A 830 31.57 10.88 -18.37
C LYS A 830 30.86 11.60 -17.21
N TYR A 831 29.68 12.15 -17.48
CA TYR A 831 28.92 13.08 -16.65
C TYR A 831 27.52 12.52 -16.36
N PRO A 832 27.34 11.80 -15.24
CA PRO A 832 26.08 11.13 -14.94
C PRO A 832 24.94 12.09 -14.52
N SER A 833 25.25 13.31 -14.08
CA SER A 833 24.24 14.30 -13.71
C SER A 833 23.80 15.14 -14.92
N SER A 834 22.49 15.44 -15.03
CA SER A 834 21.96 16.32 -16.07
C SER A 834 22.58 17.72 -16.04
N ARG A 835 22.87 18.22 -14.83
CA ARG A 835 23.50 19.52 -14.63
C ARG A 835 24.88 19.61 -15.29
N GLU A 836 25.73 18.61 -15.08
CA GLU A 836 27.08 18.61 -15.65
C GLU A 836 27.06 18.46 -17.17
N ARG A 837 26.17 17.63 -17.71
CA ARG A 837 26.03 17.45 -19.17
C ARG A 837 25.53 18.70 -19.85
N LEU A 838 24.41 19.25 -19.38
CA LEU A 838 23.76 20.39 -20.03
C LEU A 838 24.50 21.72 -19.76
N GLY A 839 25.30 21.78 -18.70
CA GLY A 839 26.13 22.95 -18.38
C GLY A 839 27.41 23.08 -19.22
N ARG A 840 27.69 22.13 -20.11
CA ARG A 840 28.89 22.10 -20.96
C ARG A 840 28.53 22.16 -22.44
N GLU A 841 29.50 22.53 -23.25
CA GLU A 841 29.39 22.35 -24.71
C GLU A 841 29.78 20.91 -25.07
N PRO A 842 29.13 20.32 -26.10
CA PRO A 842 29.40 18.95 -26.45
C PRO A 842 30.85 18.72 -26.91
N ASP A 843 31.47 17.63 -26.44
CA ASP A 843 32.79 17.21 -26.92
C ASP A 843 32.71 16.83 -28.41
N ILE A 844 33.76 17.12 -29.18
CA ILE A 844 33.83 16.65 -30.58
C ILE A 844 34.05 15.14 -30.67
N TYR A 845 33.60 14.53 -31.76
CA TYR A 845 33.65 13.07 -31.96
C TYR A 845 35.06 12.50 -31.79
N GLU A 846 36.08 13.15 -32.34
CA GLU A 846 37.47 12.69 -32.31
C GLU A 846 38.03 12.61 -30.87
N GLU A 847 37.64 13.54 -30.01
CA GLU A 847 38.04 13.56 -28.60
C GLU A 847 37.29 12.50 -27.80
N CYS A 848 35.98 12.37 -28.04
CA CYS A 848 35.18 11.28 -27.48
C CYS A 848 35.74 9.91 -27.89
N PHE A 849 36.08 9.72 -29.15
CA PHE A 849 36.61 8.47 -29.67
C PHE A 849 37.94 8.11 -29.00
N LYS A 850 38.88 9.05 -28.90
CA LYS A 850 40.16 8.85 -28.18
C LYS A 850 39.92 8.48 -26.71
N PHE A 851 38.99 9.16 -26.04
CA PHE A 851 38.66 8.88 -24.65
C PHE A 851 38.02 7.50 -24.46
N VAL A 852 37.01 7.16 -25.27
CA VAL A 852 36.33 5.86 -25.25
C VAL A 852 37.34 4.74 -25.55
N LYS A 853 38.18 4.90 -26.57
CA LYS A 853 39.22 3.92 -26.89
C LYS A 853 40.12 3.64 -25.69
N LYS A 854 40.59 4.68 -25.00
CA LYS A 854 41.38 4.54 -23.76
C LYS A 854 40.61 3.80 -22.66
N LYS A 855 39.33 4.12 -22.45
CA LYS A 855 38.50 3.50 -21.40
C LYS A 855 38.16 2.05 -21.70
N VAL A 856 37.80 1.73 -22.94
CA VAL A 856 37.56 0.36 -23.40
C VAL A 856 38.83 -0.48 -23.27
N THR A 857 39.99 0.02 -23.70
CA THR A 857 41.27 -0.67 -23.48
C THR A 857 41.47 -0.96 -22.00
N GLN A 858 41.26 0.02 -21.12
CA GLN A 858 41.45 -0.18 -19.68
C GLN A 858 40.52 -1.25 -19.11
N GLU A 859 39.23 -1.23 -19.47
CA GLU A 859 38.26 -2.24 -19.04
C GLU A 859 38.62 -3.64 -19.58
N ALA A 860 39.02 -3.73 -20.85
CA ALA A 860 39.43 -4.96 -21.49
C ALA A 860 40.72 -5.55 -20.88
N VAL A 861 41.70 -4.70 -20.56
CA VAL A 861 42.95 -5.10 -19.87
C VAL A 861 42.64 -5.61 -18.46
N ASN A 862 41.81 -4.91 -17.68
CA ASN A 862 41.43 -5.35 -16.34
C ASN A 862 40.72 -6.72 -16.39
N LEU A 863 39.81 -6.90 -17.35
CA LEU A 863 39.11 -8.16 -17.56
C LEU A 863 40.07 -9.29 -17.92
N LEU A 864 40.94 -9.06 -18.92
CA LEU A 864 41.97 -10.02 -19.34
C LEU A 864 42.90 -10.39 -18.18
N GLN A 865 43.42 -9.39 -17.44
CA GLN A 865 44.31 -9.62 -16.30
C GLN A 865 43.65 -10.52 -15.26
N SER A 866 42.36 -10.29 -14.94
CA SER A 866 41.65 -11.10 -13.95
C SER A 866 41.46 -12.57 -14.38
N ILE A 867 41.35 -12.83 -15.69
CA ILE A 867 41.15 -14.17 -16.26
C ILE A 867 42.51 -14.86 -16.43
N ILE A 868 43.44 -14.23 -17.15
CA ILE A 868 44.76 -14.79 -17.44
C ILE A 868 45.57 -15.00 -16.16
N PHE A 869 45.45 -14.13 -15.15
CA PHE A 869 46.10 -14.35 -13.86
C PHE A 869 45.71 -15.70 -13.26
N LYS A 870 44.40 -16.00 -13.20
CA LYS A 870 43.90 -17.26 -12.63
C LYS A 870 44.35 -18.48 -13.42
N GLU A 871 44.42 -18.36 -14.74
CA GLU A 871 44.83 -19.48 -15.61
C GLU A 871 46.34 -19.75 -15.53
N VAL A 872 47.17 -18.70 -15.56
CA VAL A 872 48.64 -18.82 -15.36
C VAL A 872 48.96 -19.30 -13.94
N GLU A 873 48.25 -18.77 -12.93
CA GLU A 873 48.34 -19.23 -11.54
C GLU A 873 48.06 -20.73 -11.45
N LYS A 874 46.93 -21.19 -12.00
CA LYS A 874 46.59 -22.62 -12.01
C LYS A 874 47.67 -23.47 -12.69
N TYR A 875 48.11 -23.10 -13.89
CA TYR A 875 49.16 -23.83 -14.61
C TYR A 875 50.45 -23.93 -13.81
N ALA A 876 50.93 -22.81 -13.27
CA ALA A 876 52.20 -22.74 -12.56
C ALA A 876 52.12 -23.45 -11.20
N GLU A 877 50.99 -23.37 -10.51
CA GLU A 877 50.74 -24.15 -9.29
C GLU A 877 50.77 -25.65 -9.57
N ASP A 878 50.09 -26.10 -10.63
CA ASP A 878 50.06 -27.52 -11.01
C ASP A 878 51.48 -28.02 -11.36
N GLU A 879 52.26 -27.24 -12.11
CA GLU A 879 53.64 -27.58 -12.47
C GLU A 879 54.59 -27.55 -11.25
N TRP A 880 54.50 -26.52 -10.41
CA TRP A 880 55.30 -26.43 -9.17
C TRP A 880 54.98 -27.60 -8.24
N ARG A 881 53.69 -27.95 -8.09
CA ARG A 881 53.26 -29.09 -7.28
C ARG A 881 53.78 -30.41 -7.83
N ALA A 882 53.73 -30.62 -9.15
CA ALA A 882 54.29 -31.82 -9.78
C ALA A 882 55.80 -31.96 -9.51
N LEU A 883 56.57 -30.87 -9.69
CA LEU A 883 58.00 -30.83 -9.37
C LEU A 883 58.27 -31.05 -7.89
N TYR A 884 57.46 -30.43 -7.02
CA TYR A 884 57.54 -30.62 -5.57
C TYR A 884 57.33 -32.07 -5.19
N THR A 885 56.25 -32.69 -5.66
CA THR A 885 55.91 -34.10 -5.36
C THR A 885 56.98 -35.05 -5.86
N GLU A 886 57.55 -34.84 -7.04
CA GLU A 886 58.64 -35.68 -7.55
C GLU A 886 59.91 -35.53 -6.70
N ALA A 887 60.31 -34.29 -6.38
CA ALA A 887 61.48 -34.02 -5.55
C ALA A 887 61.33 -34.53 -4.10
N HIS A 888 60.09 -34.56 -3.58
CA HIS A 888 59.74 -34.97 -2.22
C HIS A 888 59.14 -36.39 -2.15
N LYS A 889 59.28 -37.18 -3.21
CA LYS A 889 58.86 -38.58 -3.24
C LYS A 889 59.58 -39.46 -2.20
N PRO A 890 60.90 -39.31 -1.95
CA PRO A 890 61.59 -40.10 -0.94
C PRO A 890 61.18 -39.70 0.49
N LEU A 891 61.10 -40.66 1.41
CA LEU A 891 60.92 -40.37 2.83
C LEU A 891 62.12 -39.60 3.41
N VAL A 892 61.84 -38.58 4.22
CA VAL A 892 62.86 -37.84 4.97
C VAL A 892 63.58 -38.81 5.91
N MET A 893 64.92 -38.84 5.90
CA MET A 893 65.67 -39.72 6.78
C MET A 893 66.26 -38.96 7.98
N PRO A 894 66.18 -39.51 9.22
CA PRO A 894 66.85 -38.98 10.40
C PRO A 894 68.38 -38.90 10.20
N ILE A 895 68.98 -37.71 10.38
CA ILE A 895 70.42 -37.49 10.21
C ILE A 895 71.02 -36.76 11.41
N SER A 896 72.24 -37.12 11.79
CA SER A 896 72.92 -36.54 12.95
C SER A 896 73.31 -35.07 12.73
N PRO A 897 73.56 -34.28 13.80
CA PRO A 897 74.01 -32.89 13.66
C PRO A 897 75.28 -32.75 12.80
N HIS A 898 76.24 -33.68 12.93
CA HIS A 898 77.45 -33.71 12.12
C HIS A 898 77.13 -33.91 10.63
N GLN A 899 76.24 -34.86 10.31
CA GLN A 899 75.81 -35.12 8.92
C GLN A 899 75.06 -33.92 8.34
N VAL A 900 74.23 -33.23 9.14
CA VAL A 900 73.57 -31.99 8.71
C VAL A 900 74.59 -30.89 8.41
N ILE A 901 75.60 -30.70 9.28
CA ILE A 901 76.66 -29.69 9.09
C ILE A 901 77.42 -29.97 7.79
N GLU A 902 77.90 -31.19 7.60
CA GLU A 902 78.65 -31.61 6.42
C GLU A 902 77.84 -31.39 5.12
N ALA A 903 76.60 -31.88 5.09
CA ALA A 903 75.72 -31.75 3.92
C ALA A 903 75.28 -30.29 3.65
N ALA A 904 75.11 -29.48 4.70
CA ALA A 904 74.77 -28.07 4.58
C ALA A 904 75.96 -27.22 4.11
N GLN A 905 77.17 -27.49 4.60
CA GLN A 905 78.40 -26.85 4.13
C GLN A 905 78.65 -27.14 2.65
N ALA A 906 78.37 -28.36 2.18
CA ALA A 906 78.41 -28.71 0.76
C ALA A 906 77.42 -27.89 -0.10
N ARG A 907 76.43 -27.25 0.52
CA ARG A 907 75.46 -26.34 -0.09
C ARG A 907 75.74 -24.86 0.22
N ASN A 908 76.95 -24.54 0.68
CA ASN A 908 77.39 -23.20 1.07
C ASN A 908 76.62 -22.56 2.24
N VAL A 909 75.97 -23.36 3.08
CA VAL A 909 75.38 -22.85 4.33
C VAL A 909 76.49 -22.70 5.37
N GLN A 910 76.66 -21.48 5.89
CA GLN A 910 77.63 -21.20 6.95
C GLN A 910 77.12 -21.76 8.27
N VAL A 911 77.55 -22.99 8.60
CA VAL A 911 77.25 -23.65 9.85
C VAL A 911 78.47 -24.39 10.36
N THR A 912 78.71 -24.31 11.66
CA THR A 912 79.76 -25.01 12.41
C THR A 912 79.11 -25.74 13.58
N GLU A 913 79.85 -26.61 14.28
CA GLU A 913 79.31 -27.27 15.48
C GLU A 913 78.81 -26.26 16.53
N GLU A 914 79.54 -25.15 16.72
CA GLU A 914 79.19 -24.08 17.66
C GLU A 914 77.96 -23.27 17.23
N SER A 915 77.77 -23.07 15.92
CA SER A 915 76.66 -22.28 15.37
C SER A 915 75.44 -23.11 14.96
N PHE A 916 75.50 -24.45 15.08
CA PHE A 916 74.46 -25.36 14.62
C PHE A 916 73.06 -25.02 15.15
N LEU A 917 72.92 -24.82 16.45
CA LEU A 917 71.63 -24.50 17.09
C LEU A 917 71.16 -23.06 16.83
N GLN A 918 72.04 -22.18 16.33
CA GLN A 918 71.66 -20.83 15.90
C GLN A 918 71.08 -20.84 14.48
N VAL A 919 71.61 -21.70 13.61
CA VAL A 919 71.21 -21.84 12.21
C VAL A 919 70.00 -22.77 12.05
N TYR A 920 69.97 -23.89 12.77
CA TYR A 920 68.93 -24.92 12.66
C TYR A 920 68.09 -25.08 13.92
N ARG A 921 66.79 -25.29 13.72
CA ARG A 921 65.86 -25.74 14.76
C ARG A 921 65.80 -27.26 14.75
N TYR A 922 66.74 -27.91 15.42
CA TYR A 922 66.90 -29.37 15.37
C TYR A 922 66.13 -30.10 16.49
N ASP A 923 65.33 -31.09 16.11
CA ASP A 923 64.67 -32.02 17.01
C ASP A 923 65.64 -33.17 17.35
N LYS A 924 66.23 -33.12 18.55
CA LYS A 924 67.16 -34.16 19.01
C LYS A 924 66.51 -35.55 19.12
N LYS A 925 65.19 -35.63 19.36
CA LYS A 925 64.48 -36.91 19.51
C LYS A 925 64.30 -37.59 18.15
N LEU A 926 63.83 -36.83 17.16
CA LEU A 926 63.52 -37.38 15.83
C LEU A 926 64.68 -37.27 14.84
N LYS A 927 65.74 -36.52 15.20
CA LYS A 927 66.89 -36.14 14.36
C LYS A 927 66.48 -35.43 13.06
N LEU A 928 65.51 -34.50 13.19
CA LEU A 928 64.96 -33.71 12.09
C LEU A 928 65.17 -32.21 12.31
N VAL A 929 65.45 -31.45 11.26
CA VAL A 929 65.46 -29.98 11.29
C VAL A 929 64.06 -29.43 10.99
N ARG A 930 63.64 -28.41 11.71
CA ARG A 930 62.29 -27.82 11.65
C ARG A 930 62.23 -26.49 10.89
N ASN A 931 63.31 -26.10 10.24
CA ASN A 931 63.41 -24.85 9.49
C ASN A 931 64.12 -25.01 8.13
N ALA A 932 64.36 -26.23 7.65
CA ALA A 932 64.96 -26.52 6.35
C ALA A 932 64.44 -27.87 5.81
N CYS A 933 64.45 -28.06 4.49
CA CYS A 933 64.04 -29.34 3.89
C CYS A 933 65.15 -30.40 4.05
N GLN A 934 64.80 -31.64 4.39
CA GLN A 934 65.75 -32.76 4.54
C GLN A 934 65.64 -33.80 3.44
N ILE A 935 64.98 -33.49 2.33
CA ILE A 935 64.94 -34.37 1.17
C ILE A 935 66.06 -33.98 0.20
N PRO A 936 67.05 -34.85 -0.06
CA PRO A 936 68.20 -34.51 -0.91
C PRO A 936 67.83 -34.08 -2.33
N GLY A 937 66.70 -34.59 -2.85
CA GLY A 937 66.14 -34.23 -4.16
C GLY A 937 65.52 -32.84 -4.23
N CYS A 938 65.25 -32.20 -3.08
CA CYS A 938 64.75 -30.83 -3.06
C CYS A 938 65.88 -29.83 -3.35
N PRO A 939 65.69 -28.87 -4.27
CA PRO A 939 66.66 -27.79 -4.51
C PRO A 939 67.06 -27.01 -3.26
N HIS A 940 66.15 -26.95 -2.28
CA HIS A 940 66.31 -26.25 -1.01
C HIS A 940 66.78 -27.15 0.13
N TYR A 941 67.38 -28.30 -0.19
CA TYR A 941 67.89 -29.27 0.79
C TYR A 941 68.88 -28.62 1.76
N LEU A 942 68.54 -28.69 3.05
CA LEU A 942 69.26 -28.12 4.18
C LEU A 942 69.53 -26.62 4.08
N ILE A 943 68.72 -25.85 3.35
CA ILE A 943 68.81 -24.39 3.35
C ILE A 943 67.81 -23.84 4.38
N PRO A 944 68.25 -23.19 5.47
CA PRO A 944 67.34 -22.62 6.47
C PRO A 944 66.44 -21.54 5.86
N HIS A 945 65.13 -21.65 6.07
CA HIS A 945 64.17 -20.66 5.60
C HIS A 945 63.05 -20.40 6.61
N ARG A 946 62.71 -19.12 6.81
CA ARG A 946 61.67 -18.69 7.76
C ARG A 946 60.27 -19.23 7.43
N ASN A 947 60.00 -19.45 6.14
CA ASN A 947 58.71 -19.94 5.64
C ASN A 947 58.69 -21.46 5.42
N PHE A 948 59.57 -22.24 6.05
CA PHE A 948 59.64 -23.69 5.86
C PHE A 948 58.28 -24.39 6.04
N ASN A 949 57.47 -23.92 7.00
CA ASN A 949 56.12 -24.44 7.22
C ASN A 949 55.16 -24.28 6.02
N GLN A 950 55.40 -23.29 5.15
CA GLN A 950 54.65 -23.07 3.91
C GLN A 950 55.20 -23.91 2.77
N HIS A 951 56.51 -24.16 2.72
CA HIS A 951 57.14 -25.07 1.74
C HIS A 951 56.56 -26.48 1.85
N ILE A 952 56.53 -27.04 3.06
CA ILE A 952 55.96 -28.37 3.34
C ILE A 952 54.43 -28.37 3.49
N SER A 953 53.76 -27.26 3.17
CA SER A 953 52.30 -27.20 3.29
C SER A 953 51.60 -28.14 2.30
N VAL A 954 52.20 -28.35 1.12
CA VAL A 954 51.69 -29.27 0.09
C VAL A 954 51.68 -30.72 0.59
N GLU A 955 52.71 -31.14 1.32
CA GLU A 955 52.73 -32.47 1.93
C GLU A 955 51.63 -32.64 2.98
N ARG A 956 51.16 -31.56 3.61
CA ARG A 956 50.07 -31.62 4.61
C ARG A 956 48.69 -31.77 3.97
N GLU A 957 48.56 -31.49 2.68
CA GLU A 957 47.37 -31.77 1.88
C GLU A 957 47.31 -33.25 1.48
N ILE A 958 48.46 -33.94 1.46
CA ILE A 958 48.58 -35.39 1.23
C ILE A 958 48.47 -36.11 2.58
N SER A 959 47.64 -37.14 2.65
CA SER A 959 47.30 -37.87 3.89
C SER A 959 48.50 -38.52 4.61
N ASN A 960 49.65 -38.63 3.95
CA ASN A 960 50.81 -39.42 4.36
C ASN A 960 51.93 -38.58 5.02
N PHE A 961 51.59 -37.48 5.70
CA PHE A 961 52.58 -36.48 6.12
C PHE A 961 53.70 -37.05 7.06
N PRO A 962 54.99 -36.69 6.85
CA PRO A 962 56.15 -37.30 7.53
C PRO A 962 56.17 -37.17 9.05
N HIS A 963 55.63 -36.10 9.66
CA HIS A 963 55.80 -35.91 11.11
C HIS A 963 55.10 -36.95 11.98
N ALA A 964 53.88 -37.37 11.62
CA ALA A 964 53.20 -38.43 12.36
C ALA A 964 53.92 -39.77 12.16
N LEU A 965 54.38 -40.03 10.93
CA LEU A 965 55.16 -41.21 10.58
C LEU A 965 56.46 -41.30 11.38
N HIS A 966 57.23 -40.21 11.47
CA HIS A 966 58.47 -40.18 12.26
C HIS A 966 58.23 -40.34 13.77
N LEU A 967 57.17 -39.72 14.32
CA LEU A 967 56.81 -39.86 15.73
C LEU A 967 56.38 -41.30 16.07
N VAL A 968 55.53 -41.89 15.24
CA VAL A 968 55.06 -43.28 15.41
C VAL A 968 56.20 -44.25 15.22
N SER A 969 57.00 -44.10 14.15
CA SER A 969 58.13 -44.98 13.85
C SER A 969 59.20 -44.92 14.94
N HIS A 970 59.48 -43.74 15.51
CA HIS A 970 60.39 -43.62 16.65
C HIS A 970 59.84 -44.38 17.88
N ASP A 971 58.58 -44.13 18.25
CA ASP A 971 57.98 -44.69 19.46
C ASP A 971 57.70 -46.21 19.35
N LEU A 972 57.50 -46.72 18.14
CA LEU A 972 57.29 -48.14 17.82
C LEU A 972 58.51 -48.78 17.13
N SER A 973 59.71 -48.22 17.30
CA SER A 973 60.96 -48.68 16.65
C SER A 973 61.33 -50.15 16.90
N ASN A 974 60.74 -50.78 17.91
CA ASN A 974 60.93 -52.20 18.23
C ASN A 974 59.80 -53.14 17.73
N GLN A 975 58.79 -52.60 17.05
CA GLN A 975 57.64 -53.34 16.51
C GLN A 975 57.82 -53.66 15.01
N SER A 976 56.87 -54.41 14.43
CA SER A 976 56.87 -54.71 13.00
C SER A 976 56.41 -53.50 12.15
N VAL A 977 56.75 -53.50 10.86
CA VAL A 977 56.35 -52.44 9.92
C VAL A 977 54.82 -52.34 9.84
N GLU A 978 54.11 -53.46 9.88
CA GLU A 978 52.64 -53.51 9.84
C GLU A 978 52.01 -52.80 11.03
N ALA A 979 52.59 -52.93 12.23
CA ALA A 979 52.10 -52.25 13.43
C ALA A 979 52.26 -50.72 13.32
N VAL A 980 53.36 -50.26 12.72
CA VAL A 980 53.63 -48.85 12.46
C VAL A 980 52.67 -48.30 11.41
N VAL A 981 52.46 -49.02 10.32
CA VAL A 981 51.52 -48.68 9.25
C VAL A 981 50.09 -48.56 9.80
N GLN A 982 49.65 -49.51 10.63
CA GLN A 982 48.32 -49.44 11.27
C GLN A 982 48.18 -48.24 12.20
N GLU A 983 49.19 -47.95 13.03
CA GLU A 983 49.15 -46.82 13.96
C GLU A 983 49.16 -45.47 13.21
N VAL A 984 49.94 -45.34 12.13
CA VAL A 984 49.94 -44.14 11.28
C VAL A 984 48.61 -43.98 10.55
N ALA A 985 48.08 -45.06 9.98
CA ALA A 985 46.78 -45.07 9.28
C ALA A 985 45.61 -44.67 10.18
N SER A 986 45.68 -45.01 11.48
CA SER A 986 44.68 -44.62 12.48
C SER A 986 44.59 -43.10 12.70
N CYS A 987 45.61 -42.33 12.30
CA CYS A 987 45.74 -40.89 12.56
C CYS A 987 45.63 -40.52 14.05
N SER A 988 45.81 -41.48 14.97
CA SER A 988 45.64 -41.32 16.43
C SER A 988 46.48 -40.18 16.99
N ARG A 989 47.68 -39.99 16.43
CA ARG A 989 48.71 -39.00 16.81
C ARG A 989 48.78 -37.77 15.91
N ALA A 990 47.89 -37.63 14.93
CA ALA A 990 47.81 -36.45 14.07
C ALA A 990 46.93 -35.36 14.74
N GLY A 991 47.43 -34.10 14.80
CA GLY A 991 46.72 -32.94 15.34
C GLY A 991 47.28 -32.38 16.67
N ARG A 992 47.07 -31.08 16.92
CA ARG A 992 47.24 -30.42 18.23
C ARG A 992 45.85 -30.00 18.75
N GLN A 993 45.73 -29.66 20.04
CA GLN A 993 44.46 -29.30 20.73
C GLN A 993 43.51 -28.37 19.95
N ASP A 994 44.03 -27.52 19.06
CA ASP A 994 43.23 -26.52 18.32
C ASP A 994 42.99 -26.86 16.83
N ARG A 995 43.31 -28.08 16.35
CA ARG A 995 43.08 -28.50 14.96
C ARG A 995 42.28 -29.81 14.89
N ARG A 996 41.32 -29.90 13.96
CA ARG A 996 40.56 -31.14 13.69
C ARG A 996 41.52 -32.27 13.32
N LYS A 997 41.34 -33.44 13.94
CA LYS A 997 42.06 -34.67 13.56
C LYS A 997 41.68 -35.05 12.11
N PRO A 998 42.65 -35.37 11.24
CA PRO A 998 42.35 -35.91 9.92
C PRO A 998 41.65 -37.26 10.04
N SER A 999 40.86 -37.61 9.02
CA SER A 999 40.18 -38.91 8.95
C SER A 999 41.21 -40.04 8.83
N PRO A 1000 40.95 -41.22 9.43
CA PRO A 1000 41.79 -42.40 9.23
C PRO A 1000 41.91 -42.72 7.73
N ILE A 1001 43.08 -43.21 7.32
CA ILE A 1001 43.35 -43.65 5.95
C ILE A 1001 43.43 -45.17 5.89
N GLU A 1002 43.20 -45.75 4.71
CA GLU A 1002 43.36 -47.20 4.56
C GLU A 1002 44.84 -47.58 4.67
N PRO A 1003 45.20 -48.59 5.49
CA PRO A 1003 46.58 -49.06 5.64
C PRO A 1003 47.29 -49.37 4.31
N SER A 1004 46.54 -49.88 3.32
CA SER A 1004 47.04 -50.22 1.97
C SER A 1004 47.62 -49.02 1.21
N SER A 1005 47.21 -47.79 1.54
CA SER A 1005 47.75 -46.57 0.92
C SER A 1005 49.18 -46.23 1.37
N LEU A 1006 49.68 -46.90 2.42
CA LEU A 1006 51.03 -46.76 2.95
C LEU A 1006 51.96 -47.91 2.51
N ASP A 1007 51.44 -48.92 1.82
CA ASP A 1007 52.22 -50.06 1.31
C ASP A 1007 53.47 -49.65 0.50
N PRO A 1008 53.44 -48.59 -0.36
CA PRO A 1008 54.63 -48.14 -1.08
C PRO A 1008 55.76 -47.62 -0.18
N LEU A 1009 55.47 -47.28 1.07
CA LEU A 1009 56.43 -46.76 2.03
C LEU A 1009 56.98 -47.85 2.97
N CYS A 1010 56.49 -49.10 2.91
CA CYS A 1010 56.88 -50.16 3.84
C CYS A 1010 58.40 -50.40 3.90
N ASP A 1011 59.07 -50.41 2.75
CA ASP A 1011 60.54 -50.56 2.68
C ASP A 1011 61.25 -49.37 3.33
N GLU A 1012 60.78 -48.15 3.09
CA GLU A 1012 61.33 -46.93 3.67
C GLU A 1012 61.09 -46.86 5.18
N ILE A 1013 59.91 -47.30 5.64
CA ILE A 1013 59.57 -47.44 7.06
C ILE A 1013 60.48 -48.47 7.72
N GLN A 1014 60.76 -49.60 7.08
CA GLN A 1014 61.68 -50.60 7.62
C GLN A 1014 63.08 -50.02 7.84
N VAL A 1015 63.58 -49.24 6.88
CA VAL A 1015 64.87 -48.53 7.01
C VAL A 1015 64.79 -47.48 8.13
N LEU A 1016 63.69 -46.74 8.22
CA LEU A 1016 63.47 -45.73 9.26
C LEU A 1016 63.44 -46.34 10.67
N LEU A 1017 62.76 -47.48 10.86
CA LEU A 1017 62.70 -48.21 12.13
C LEU A 1017 64.07 -48.73 12.55
N LYS A 1018 64.85 -49.27 11.59
CA LYS A 1018 66.22 -49.71 11.84
C LYS A 1018 67.08 -48.56 12.35
N GLN A 1019 67.00 -47.39 11.70
CA GLN A 1019 67.74 -46.20 12.14
C GLN A 1019 67.31 -45.72 13.52
N TYR A 1020 66.00 -45.67 13.83
CA TYR A 1020 65.57 -45.29 15.17
C TYR A 1020 65.98 -46.32 16.24
N LYS A 1021 65.94 -47.61 15.92
CA LYS A 1021 66.34 -48.70 16.82
C LYS A 1021 67.84 -48.69 17.14
N GLU A 1022 68.69 -48.56 16.13
CA GLU A 1022 70.16 -48.44 16.30
C GLU A 1022 70.52 -47.25 17.19
N ASN A 1023 69.76 -46.15 17.09
CA ASN A 1023 69.97 -44.95 17.88
C ASN A 1023 69.38 -45.01 19.30
N CYS A 1024 68.44 -45.91 19.59
CA CYS A 1024 67.92 -46.12 20.95
C CYS A 1024 68.86 -46.95 21.84
N VAL A 1025 69.81 -47.67 21.25
CA VAL A 1025 70.80 -48.49 21.98
C VAL A 1025 71.98 -47.66 22.50
N GLU A 1026 72.20 -46.44 21.99
CA GLU A 1026 73.21 -45.47 22.48
C GLU A 1026 72.74 -44.59 23.66
N ARG A 1027 71.73 -45.02 24.42
CA ARG A 1027 71.22 -44.30 25.61
C ARG A 1027 71.63 -44.93 26.94
#